data_AF-A0A0Q7NBE4-F1
#
_entry.id   AF-A0A0Q7NBE4-F1
#
_cell.length_a   1.000
_cell.length_b   1.000
_cell.length_c   1.000
_cell.angle_alpha   90.00
_cell.angle_beta   90.00
_cell.angle_gamma   90.00
#
_symmetry.space_group_name_H-M   'P 1'
#
loop_
_entity.id
_entity.type
_entity.pdbx_description
1 polymer ?
#
loop_
_entity_poly.entity_id
_entity_poly.type
_entity_poly.pdbx_seq_one_letter_code
_entity_poly.pdbx_strand_id
1 'polypeptide(L)'
;MISEMACTIQIKIEANSGGDQYTTRVLHSPVGAEPSATMQLDAHQLLEKQPYLEAVVLASSVTGRRVADPGEQALQDVGGHLFRALFTGAVLETYRASVAAAQDHNEQLRVELRLGAPELAALPWEALWDQDTKNYVCLTAPLVRHVPAPYTCEPLKVTPPLRILGLVATPRGMSSLAVSTEQQRLEKALEPLTTRGLLHFEWLQQAGWAGVQEKLLSDEWHVLHFIGHGHYDVTNDEGSIAWVDADGGAVPIPATRLACLLSEARPTPRLVVLNSCSSGAESTRDLFSGTAAVLARSGVSAVAAMQFRISDTAATSFAAGFYTAIARNRTVENAVRSGRISIMGAQGTLEWVTPVLYLRGGNSRPFILESQPEKPVNEQLYAAARTALDDHDYDTVIHKLDQLLVSDPHYRDAAALRRTAAEELDLAHKYQQAIGAQEGRDWSAAADLYGEILATKPDYRDAAARRRECLEHKSPSTNIRWKRVLMIGTGAAVAALAIAAAISFSTRPPPIDWSDGECARLSRFTDKIEKVPCDSTEADAKIKAIVSGPEKCNPDDGTSSVTGWVLCWDINWRRNTCWDMAKHPVKQIPCTTKPEDLLFKAVSINPDTVDGTKCGPREEPSINEVEKFVVCLEPLQALNR
;
A
#
# COMPACT_ATOMS: atom_id res chain seq x y z
N MET A 1 -12.14 -19.69 -30.94
CA MET A 1 -11.86 -19.58 -32.39
C MET A 1 -13.06 -19.14 -33.22
N ILE A 2 -13.98 -20.00 -33.71
CA ILE A 2 -15.05 -19.56 -34.66
C ILE A 2 -15.90 -18.39 -34.11
N SER A 3 -16.30 -18.43 -32.84
CA SER A 3 -17.06 -17.35 -32.20
C SER A 3 -16.24 -16.08 -31.90
N GLU A 4 -14.92 -16.16 -31.73
CA GLU A 4 -14.08 -14.97 -31.43
C GLU A 4 -13.76 -14.14 -32.69
N MET A 5 -13.84 -14.75 -33.88
CA MET A 5 -13.65 -14.02 -35.13
C MET A 5 -14.92 -13.33 -35.64
N ALA A 6 -16.12 -13.82 -35.27
CA ALA A 6 -17.40 -13.31 -35.76
C ALA A 6 -17.53 -11.78 -35.65
N CYS A 7 -17.11 -11.20 -34.53
CA CYS A 7 -17.13 -9.76 -34.27
C CYS A 7 -15.74 -9.10 -34.28
N THR A 8 -14.79 -9.58 -35.12
CA THR A 8 -13.45 -8.98 -35.26
C THR A 8 -13.26 -8.31 -36.63
N ILE A 9 -12.87 -7.03 -36.66
CA ILE A 9 -12.24 -6.40 -37.84
C ILE A 9 -10.72 -6.42 -37.68
N GLN A 10 -10.02 -6.99 -38.65
CA GLN A 10 -8.56 -7.09 -38.66
C GLN A 10 -8.00 -6.25 -39.81
N ILE A 11 -7.16 -5.27 -39.49
CA ILE A 11 -6.62 -4.29 -40.43
C ILE A 11 -5.09 -4.41 -40.44
N LYS A 12 -4.51 -4.62 -41.62
CA LYS A 12 -3.07 -4.59 -41.86
C LYS A 12 -2.68 -3.24 -42.43
N ILE A 13 -1.59 -2.67 -41.91
CA ILE A 13 -1.01 -1.41 -42.38
C ILE A 13 0.42 -1.70 -42.82
N GLU A 14 0.73 -1.48 -44.09
CA GLU A 14 2.06 -1.71 -44.67
C GLU A 14 2.61 -0.42 -45.29
N ALA A 15 3.89 -0.15 -45.11
CA ALA A 15 4.53 1.00 -45.76
C ALA A 15 4.63 0.79 -47.27
N ASN A 16 4.31 1.82 -48.05
CA ASN A 16 4.60 1.85 -49.48
C ASN A 16 6.02 2.38 -49.71
N SER A 17 6.51 2.37 -50.95
CA SER A 17 7.88 2.78 -51.29
C SER A 17 8.18 4.29 -51.15
N GLY A 18 7.34 5.05 -50.45
CA GLY A 18 7.54 6.45 -50.08
C GLY A 18 7.00 6.70 -48.66
N GLY A 19 7.80 7.31 -47.78
CA GLY A 19 7.71 7.16 -46.32
C GLY A 19 6.42 7.60 -45.61
N ASP A 20 5.61 8.45 -46.22
CA ASP A 20 4.36 8.95 -45.62
C ASP A 20 3.11 8.24 -46.17
N GLN A 21 3.28 7.28 -47.09
CA GLN A 21 2.18 6.56 -47.71
C GLN A 21 2.17 5.09 -47.27
N TYR A 22 1.00 4.64 -46.84
CA TYR A 22 0.76 3.29 -46.35
C TYR A 22 -0.43 2.66 -47.09
N THR A 23 -0.41 1.35 -47.25
CA THR A 23 -1.58 0.58 -47.68
C THR A 23 -2.28 0.03 -46.44
N THR A 24 -3.53 0.44 -46.24
CA THR A 24 -4.43 -0.22 -45.27
C THR A 24 -5.21 -1.31 -46.00
N ARG A 25 -5.27 -2.51 -45.43
CA ARG A 25 -6.05 -3.63 -45.94
C ARG A 25 -6.80 -4.30 -44.81
N VAL A 26 -8.11 -4.42 -44.96
CA VAL A 26 -8.93 -5.29 -44.10
C VAL A 26 -8.65 -6.73 -44.52
N LEU A 27 -8.20 -7.56 -43.57
CA LEU A 27 -7.94 -8.99 -43.76
C LEU A 27 -9.11 -9.86 -43.30
N HIS A 28 -9.99 -9.31 -42.46
CA HIS A 28 -11.19 -9.95 -41.95
C HIS A 28 -12.15 -8.87 -41.47
N SER A 29 -13.45 -9.04 -41.70
CA SER A 29 -14.50 -8.24 -41.08
C SER A 29 -15.75 -9.10 -40.83
N PRO A 30 -16.60 -8.74 -39.84
CA PRO A 30 -17.90 -9.39 -39.61
C PRO A 30 -18.81 -9.42 -40.84
N VAL A 31 -18.66 -8.45 -41.74
CA VAL A 31 -19.44 -8.31 -42.98
C VAL A 31 -18.79 -9.01 -44.19
N GLY A 32 -17.69 -9.74 -44.00
CA GLY A 32 -17.00 -10.50 -45.05
C GLY A 32 -16.30 -9.66 -46.12
N ALA A 33 -16.22 -8.34 -45.95
CA ALA A 33 -15.54 -7.44 -46.86
C ALA A 33 -14.05 -7.29 -46.52
N GLU A 34 -13.18 -7.36 -47.53
CA GLU A 34 -11.72 -7.21 -47.43
C GLU A 34 -11.22 -6.02 -48.29
N PRO A 35 -11.73 -4.79 -48.11
CA PRO A 35 -11.26 -3.63 -48.87
C PRO A 35 -9.79 -3.31 -48.59
N SER A 36 -9.20 -2.51 -49.47
CA SER A 36 -7.90 -1.88 -49.23
C SER A 36 -7.96 -0.41 -49.66
N ALA A 37 -7.25 0.47 -48.95
CA ALA A 37 -7.18 1.90 -49.25
C ALA A 37 -5.78 2.45 -49.01
N THR A 38 -5.47 3.56 -49.67
CA THR A 38 -4.23 4.30 -49.45
C THR A 38 -4.41 5.24 -48.27
N MET A 39 -3.62 5.02 -47.22
CA MET A 39 -3.49 5.87 -46.05
C MET A 39 -2.32 6.83 -46.27
N GLN A 40 -2.56 8.12 -46.05
CA GLN A 40 -1.52 9.15 -46.04
C GLN A 40 -1.31 9.57 -44.58
N LEU A 41 -0.10 9.44 -44.06
CA LEU A 41 0.24 9.76 -42.69
C LEU A 41 1.73 10.15 -42.57
N ASP A 42 1.98 11.40 -42.21
CA ASP A 42 3.30 11.84 -41.74
C ASP A 42 3.54 11.28 -40.32
N ALA A 43 4.08 10.06 -40.26
CA ALA A 43 4.36 9.37 -39.01
C ALA A 43 5.46 10.09 -38.22
N HIS A 44 6.45 10.69 -38.90
CA HIS A 44 7.55 11.41 -38.27
C HIS A 44 7.04 12.62 -37.47
N GLN A 45 6.21 13.46 -38.07
CA GLN A 45 5.61 14.63 -37.41
C GLN A 45 4.70 14.25 -36.24
N LEU A 46 4.04 13.10 -36.27
CA LEU A 46 3.26 12.61 -35.13
C LEU A 46 4.18 12.13 -33.99
N LEU A 47 5.29 11.48 -34.30
CA LEU A 47 6.30 11.08 -33.30
C LEU A 47 7.04 12.28 -32.70
N GLU A 48 7.29 13.35 -33.47
CA GLU A 48 7.80 14.63 -32.93
C GLU A 48 6.85 15.26 -31.89
N LYS A 49 5.54 15.02 -32.03
CA LYS A 49 4.51 15.48 -31.08
C LYS A 49 4.35 14.56 -29.86
N GLN A 50 4.94 13.36 -29.87
CA GLN A 50 4.77 12.35 -28.81
C GLN A 50 5.17 12.88 -27.41
N PRO A 51 6.29 13.60 -27.20
CA PRO A 51 6.66 14.10 -25.87
C PRO A 51 5.70 15.18 -25.34
N TYR A 52 5.12 16.00 -26.23
CA TYR A 52 4.10 16.97 -25.88
C TYR A 52 2.79 16.27 -25.48
N LEU A 53 2.38 15.25 -26.23
CA LEU A 53 1.18 14.47 -25.94
C LEU A 53 1.32 13.69 -24.63
N GLU A 54 2.48 13.08 -24.36
CA GLU A 54 2.78 12.47 -23.06
C GLU A 54 2.68 13.48 -21.92
N ALA A 55 3.30 14.67 -22.05
CA ALA A 55 3.25 15.70 -21.03
C ALA A 55 1.81 16.18 -20.75
N VAL A 56 0.99 16.27 -21.79
CA VAL A 56 -0.45 16.56 -21.70
C VAL A 56 -1.20 15.46 -20.94
N VAL A 57 -0.99 14.18 -21.31
CA VAL A 57 -1.63 13.04 -20.67
C VAL A 57 -1.26 12.96 -19.18
N LEU A 58 0.03 13.08 -18.86
CA LEU A 58 0.52 13.12 -17.47
C LEU A 58 -0.04 14.31 -16.68
N ALA A 59 -0.13 15.50 -17.28
CA ALA A 59 -0.64 16.69 -16.60
C ALA A 59 -2.12 16.57 -16.19
N SER A 60 -2.91 15.73 -16.89
CA SER A 60 -4.32 15.47 -16.55
C SER A 60 -4.51 14.71 -15.22
N SER A 61 -3.46 14.10 -14.67
CA SER A 61 -3.46 13.48 -13.32
C SER A 61 -3.60 14.50 -12.19
N VAL A 62 -3.24 15.77 -12.42
CA VAL A 62 -3.18 16.80 -11.38
C VAL A 62 -4.57 17.36 -11.08
N THR A 63 -5.10 17.03 -9.90
CA THR A 63 -6.41 17.48 -9.43
C THR A 63 -6.48 19.01 -9.31
N GLY A 64 -7.11 19.66 -10.29
CA GLY A 64 -7.35 21.11 -10.31
C GLY A 64 -7.86 21.67 -11.65
N ARG A 65 -7.64 20.99 -12.77
CA ARG A 65 -8.00 21.46 -14.13
C ARG A 65 -9.28 20.84 -14.72
N ARG A 66 -10.29 20.53 -13.90
CA ARG A 66 -11.54 19.84 -14.33
C ARG A 66 -12.53 20.71 -15.13
N VAL A 67 -12.06 21.55 -16.04
CA VAL A 67 -12.89 22.27 -17.03
C VAL A 67 -12.29 21.97 -18.40
N ALA A 68 -13.12 21.38 -19.29
CA ALA A 68 -12.83 20.96 -20.67
C ALA A 68 -11.38 21.26 -21.13
N ASP A 69 -10.50 20.31 -20.88
CA ASP A 69 -9.05 20.53 -20.85
C ASP A 69 -8.49 20.73 -22.27
N PRO A 70 -7.69 21.79 -22.54
CA PRO A 70 -6.87 21.88 -23.75
C PRO A 70 -6.05 20.61 -24.01
N GLY A 71 -5.71 19.85 -22.96
CA GLY A 71 -5.08 18.54 -23.07
C GLY A 71 -5.93 17.47 -23.74
N GLU A 72 -7.25 17.44 -23.49
CA GLU A 72 -8.12 16.47 -24.18
C GLU A 72 -8.27 16.84 -25.66
N GLN A 73 -8.37 18.14 -26.00
CA GLN A 73 -8.40 18.57 -27.39
C GLN A 73 -7.14 18.12 -28.15
N ALA A 74 -5.96 18.26 -27.56
CA ALA A 74 -4.71 17.79 -28.18
C ALA A 74 -4.72 16.26 -28.43
N LEU A 75 -5.31 15.47 -27.52
CA LEU A 75 -5.48 14.04 -27.70
C LEU A 75 -6.50 13.69 -28.79
N GLN A 76 -7.64 14.41 -28.84
CA GLN A 76 -8.66 14.26 -29.88
C GLN A 76 -8.15 14.68 -31.27
N ASP A 77 -7.26 15.67 -31.36
CA ASP A 77 -6.67 16.15 -32.61
C ASP A 77 -5.73 15.09 -33.21
N VAL A 78 -4.82 14.53 -32.39
CA VAL A 78 -3.94 13.41 -32.80
C VAL A 78 -4.78 12.16 -33.11
N GLY A 79 -5.72 11.82 -32.23
CA GLY A 79 -6.62 10.69 -32.36
C GLY A 79 -7.50 10.74 -33.62
N GLY A 80 -8.02 11.92 -33.95
CA GLY A 80 -8.84 12.16 -35.13
C GLY A 80 -8.03 12.19 -36.42
N HIS A 81 -6.75 12.61 -36.36
CA HIS A 81 -5.83 12.47 -37.50
C HIS A 81 -5.56 10.98 -37.78
N LEU A 82 -5.20 10.19 -36.77
CA LEU A 82 -5.01 8.74 -36.89
C LEU A 82 -6.28 8.04 -37.40
N PHE A 83 -7.47 8.42 -36.91
CA PHE A 83 -8.73 7.82 -37.31
C PHE A 83 -9.05 8.08 -38.79
N ARG A 84 -8.95 9.34 -39.25
CA ARG A 84 -9.19 9.69 -40.66
C ARG A 84 -8.15 9.09 -41.62
N ALA A 85 -6.92 8.90 -41.17
CA ALA A 85 -5.86 8.27 -41.96
C ALA A 85 -6.10 6.75 -42.12
N LEU A 86 -6.46 6.06 -41.03
CA LEU A 86 -6.71 4.62 -41.00
C LEU A 86 -8.01 4.22 -41.69
N PHE A 87 -9.11 4.89 -41.33
CA PHE A 87 -10.45 4.60 -41.82
C PHE A 87 -10.83 5.58 -42.94
N THR A 88 -10.48 5.22 -44.17
CA THR A 88 -10.78 6.01 -45.37
C THR A 88 -11.42 5.16 -46.48
N GLY A 89 -12.30 5.77 -47.27
CA GLY A 89 -13.05 5.10 -48.34
C GLY A 89 -13.75 3.81 -47.88
N ALA A 90 -13.63 2.75 -48.68
CA ALA A 90 -14.25 1.45 -48.39
C ALA A 90 -13.81 0.80 -47.06
N VAL A 91 -12.65 1.18 -46.50
CA VAL A 91 -12.21 0.72 -45.16
C VAL A 91 -13.06 1.36 -44.06
N LEU A 92 -13.44 2.63 -44.19
CA LEU A 92 -14.38 3.30 -43.27
C LEU A 92 -15.78 2.70 -43.37
N GLU A 93 -16.28 2.48 -44.59
CA GLU A 93 -17.59 1.86 -44.83
C GLU A 93 -17.66 0.46 -44.21
N THR A 94 -16.61 -0.34 -44.41
CA THR A 94 -16.49 -1.69 -43.81
C THR A 94 -16.41 -1.62 -42.29
N TYR A 95 -15.66 -0.66 -41.72
CA TYR A 95 -15.63 -0.46 -40.26
C TYR A 95 -17.02 -0.10 -39.71
N ARG A 96 -17.72 0.86 -40.31
CA ARG A 96 -19.08 1.26 -39.90
C ARG A 96 -20.07 0.09 -39.99
N ALA A 97 -20.06 -0.67 -41.08
CA ALA A 97 -20.88 -1.85 -41.24
C ALA A 97 -20.52 -2.97 -40.23
N SER A 98 -19.24 -3.12 -39.90
CA SER A 98 -18.76 -4.06 -38.87
C SER A 98 -19.21 -3.68 -37.46
N VAL A 99 -19.25 -2.38 -37.14
CA VAL A 99 -19.77 -1.88 -35.85
C VAL A 99 -21.27 -2.20 -35.74
N ALA A 100 -22.05 -1.92 -36.80
CA ALA A 100 -23.48 -2.23 -36.83
C ALA A 100 -23.74 -3.75 -36.69
N ALA A 101 -23.04 -4.59 -37.45
CA ALA A 101 -23.18 -6.05 -37.37
C ALA A 101 -22.87 -6.59 -35.96
N ALA A 102 -21.83 -6.09 -35.28
CA ALA A 102 -21.54 -6.49 -33.90
C ALA A 102 -22.65 -6.05 -32.92
N GLN A 103 -23.22 -4.86 -33.12
CA GLN A 103 -24.34 -4.34 -32.31
C GLN A 103 -25.62 -5.17 -32.48
N ASP A 104 -25.95 -5.59 -33.71
CA ASP A 104 -27.10 -6.46 -34.00
C ASP A 104 -26.98 -7.83 -33.29
N HIS A 105 -25.76 -8.28 -33.02
CA HIS A 105 -25.47 -9.49 -32.24
C HIS A 105 -25.35 -9.25 -30.71
N ASN A 106 -25.55 -8.02 -30.22
CA ASN A 106 -25.28 -7.59 -28.83
C ASN A 106 -23.82 -7.81 -28.38
N GLU A 107 -22.87 -7.79 -29.32
CA GLU A 107 -21.44 -7.91 -29.06
C GLU A 107 -20.70 -6.57 -29.28
N GLN A 108 -19.41 -6.53 -28.92
CA GLN A 108 -18.54 -5.39 -29.20
C GLN A 108 -17.62 -5.74 -30.36
N LEU A 109 -17.53 -4.86 -31.37
CA LEU A 109 -16.54 -5.02 -32.44
C LEU A 109 -15.13 -4.99 -31.84
N ARG A 110 -14.35 -6.03 -32.11
CA ARG A 110 -12.93 -6.13 -31.76
C ARG A 110 -12.10 -5.59 -32.92
N VAL A 111 -11.20 -4.65 -32.64
CA VAL A 111 -10.34 -4.00 -33.64
C VAL A 111 -8.91 -4.51 -33.48
N GLU A 112 -8.42 -5.25 -34.47
CA GLU A 112 -7.03 -5.72 -34.51
C GLU A 112 -6.21 -4.96 -35.54
N LEU A 113 -5.10 -4.35 -35.11
CA LEU A 113 -4.15 -3.67 -35.98
C LEU A 113 -2.88 -4.51 -36.16
N ARG A 114 -2.58 -4.90 -37.39
CA ARG A 114 -1.30 -5.51 -37.80
C ARG A 114 -0.40 -4.43 -38.38
N LEU A 115 0.47 -3.89 -37.54
CA LEU A 115 1.39 -2.81 -37.87
C LEU A 115 2.63 -3.40 -38.57
N GLY A 116 2.80 -3.10 -39.86
CA GLY A 116 3.84 -3.67 -40.72
C GLY A 116 5.16 -2.91 -40.76
N ALA A 117 5.25 -1.75 -40.09
CA ALA A 117 6.45 -0.91 -40.06
C ALA A 117 6.74 -0.42 -38.62
N PRO A 118 8.02 -0.32 -38.18
CA PRO A 118 8.38 0.01 -36.80
C PRO A 118 7.85 1.36 -36.31
N GLU A 119 7.89 2.40 -37.14
CA GLU A 119 7.40 3.75 -36.83
C GLU A 119 5.91 3.77 -36.49
N LEU A 120 5.12 2.88 -37.11
CA LEU A 120 3.70 2.72 -36.78
C LEU A 120 3.50 2.12 -35.38
N ALA A 121 4.44 1.33 -34.87
CA ALA A 121 4.36 0.74 -33.53
C ALA A 121 4.59 1.77 -32.41
N ALA A 122 5.19 2.92 -32.71
CA ALA A 122 5.36 4.03 -31.76
C ALA A 122 4.18 5.03 -31.76
N LEU A 123 3.23 4.91 -32.70
CA LEU A 123 2.07 5.79 -32.76
C LEU A 123 0.99 5.43 -31.71
N PRO A 124 0.27 6.42 -31.17
CA PRO A 124 -0.75 6.21 -30.14
C PRO A 124 -2.10 5.79 -30.72
N TRP A 125 -2.20 4.58 -31.26
CA TRP A 125 -3.44 4.03 -31.82
C TRP A 125 -4.59 3.96 -30.79
N GLU A 126 -4.29 3.86 -29.51
CA GLU A 126 -5.27 3.89 -28.43
C GLU A 126 -5.95 5.27 -28.32
N ALA A 127 -5.36 6.33 -28.86
CA ALA A 127 -5.97 7.64 -28.97
C ALA A 127 -7.00 7.76 -30.11
N LEU A 128 -7.18 6.74 -30.97
CA LEU A 128 -8.12 6.75 -32.11
C LEU A 128 -9.48 7.34 -31.72
N TRP A 129 -9.75 8.55 -32.21
CA TRP A 129 -10.92 9.37 -31.88
C TRP A 129 -11.86 9.43 -33.08
N ASP A 130 -13.03 8.85 -32.90
CA ASP A 130 -14.08 8.84 -33.90
C ASP A 130 -14.92 10.13 -33.77
N GLN A 131 -14.76 11.04 -34.73
CA GLN A 131 -15.42 12.34 -34.71
C GLN A 131 -16.95 12.25 -34.93
N ASP A 132 -17.43 11.20 -35.59
CA ASP A 132 -18.85 11.01 -35.87
C ASP A 132 -19.59 10.54 -34.61
N THR A 133 -19.00 9.56 -33.90
CA THR A 133 -19.58 9.01 -32.66
C THR A 133 -19.14 9.75 -31.40
N LYS A 134 -18.17 10.66 -31.50
CA LYS A 134 -17.55 11.40 -30.39
C LYS A 134 -17.04 10.49 -29.26
N ASN A 135 -16.34 9.43 -29.64
CA ASN A 135 -15.83 8.43 -28.72
C ASN A 135 -14.41 7.96 -29.11
N TYR A 136 -13.62 7.57 -28.12
CA TYR A 136 -12.36 6.87 -28.34
C TYR A 136 -12.61 5.38 -28.57
N VAL A 137 -12.07 4.83 -29.65
CA VAL A 137 -12.30 3.43 -30.06
C VAL A 137 -11.90 2.44 -28.96
N CYS A 138 -10.77 2.69 -28.28
CA CYS A 138 -10.24 1.78 -27.25
C CYS A 138 -11.06 1.72 -25.94
N LEU A 139 -12.04 2.62 -25.78
CA LEU A 139 -12.97 2.68 -24.65
C LEU A 139 -14.31 2.02 -24.95
N THR A 140 -14.76 2.01 -26.21
CA THR A 140 -16.00 1.36 -26.66
C THR A 140 -15.78 -0.07 -27.13
N ALA A 141 -14.60 -0.35 -27.68
CA ALA A 141 -14.20 -1.61 -28.29
C ALA A 141 -12.85 -2.12 -27.74
N PRO A 142 -12.59 -3.44 -27.72
CA PRO A 142 -11.24 -3.95 -27.53
C PRO A 142 -10.37 -3.63 -28.75
N LEU A 143 -9.32 -2.83 -28.53
CA LEU A 143 -8.30 -2.49 -29.52
C LEU A 143 -7.00 -3.25 -29.19
N VAL A 144 -6.44 -3.96 -30.18
CA VAL A 144 -5.29 -4.87 -30.01
C VAL A 144 -4.28 -4.69 -31.14
N ARG A 145 -2.98 -4.67 -30.79
CA ARG A 145 -1.86 -4.69 -31.75
C ARG A 145 -1.47 -6.15 -32.02
N HIS A 146 -1.89 -6.71 -33.15
CA HIS A 146 -1.75 -8.14 -33.45
C HIS A 146 -0.38 -8.45 -34.09
N VAL A 147 0.38 -9.33 -33.46
CA VAL A 147 1.65 -9.88 -33.97
C VAL A 147 1.39 -11.25 -34.63
N PRO A 148 1.64 -11.42 -35.94
CA PRO A 148 1.53 -12.71 -36.62
C PRO A 148 2.44 -13.78 -36.01
N ALA A 149 1.91 -15.00 -35.92
CA ALA A 149 2.66 -16.18 -35.48
C ALA A 149 2.25 -17.40 -36.31
N PRO A 150 3.17 -18.34 -36.59
CA PRO A 150 2.88 -19.55 -37.38
C PRO A 150 1.98 -20.55 -36.63
N TYR A 151 1.83 -20.41 -35.31
CA TYR A 151 0.92 -21.19 -34.48
C TYR A 151 0.39 -20.32 -33.33
N THR A 152 -0.84 -20.59 -32.91
CA THR A 152 -1.43 -20.07 -31.66
C THR A 152 -1.10 -21.00 -30.52
N CYS A 153 -0.67 -20.46 -29.37
CA CYS A 153 -0.57 -21.25 -28.15
C CYS A 153 -1.98 -21.49 -27.60
N GLU A 154 -2.29 -22.73 -27.25
CA GLU A 154 -3.49 -23.06 -26.47
C GLU A 154 -3.46 -22.31 -25.11
N PRO A 155 -4.63 -21.89 -24.58
CA PRO A 155 -4.70 -21.29 -23.26
C PRO A 155 -4.11 -22.21 -22.19
N LEU A 156 -3.28 -21.66 -21.31
CA LEU A 156 -2.80 -22.41 -20.16
C LEU A 156 -3.95 -22.57 -19.16
N LYS A 157 -4.31 -23.82 -18.83
CA LYS A 157 -5.23 -24.11 -17.73
C LYS A 157 -4.52 -23.83 -16.41
N VAL A 158 -5.15 -23.02 -15.56
CA VAL A 158 -4.60 -22.63 -14.26
C VAL A 158 -5.68 -22.87 -13.21
N THR A 159 -5.44 -23.82 -12.31
CA THR A 159 -6.14 -23.87 -11.02
C THR A 159 -5.60 -22.72 -10.17
N PRO A 160 -6.43 -21.77 -9.70
CA PRO A 160 -5.93 -20.63 -8.94
C PRO A 160 -5.15 -21.05 -7.68
N PRO A 161 -4.18 -20.25 -7.21
CA PRO A 161 -3.92 -18.86 -7.62
C PRO A 161 -3.15 -18.71 -8.94
N LEU A 162 -3.51 -17.69 -9.73
CA LEU A 162 -2.66 -17.23 -10.83
C LEU A 162 -1.40 -16.59 -10.24
N ARG A 163 -0.26 -17.28 -10.36
CA ARG A 163 1.05 -16.84 -9.84
C ARG A 163 1.69 -15.77 -10.74
N ILE A 164 1.97 -14.61 -10.16
CA ILE A 164 2.56 -13.41 -10.80
C ILE A 164 3.93 -13.13 -10.16
N LEU A 165 4.97 -13.09 -10.99
CA LEU A 165 6.32 -12.65 -10.58
C LEU A 165 6.46 -11.16 -10.85
N GLY A 166 6.46 -10.37 -9.79
CA GLY A 166 6.78 -8.94 -9.81
C GLY A 166 8.29 -8.73 -9.89
N LEU A 167 8.77 -8.06 -10.92
CA LEU A 167 10.16 -7.66 -11.07
C LEU A 167 10.30 -6.15 -10.88
N VAL A 168 11.27 -5.76 -10.07
CA VAL A 168 11.63 -4.35 -9.85
C VAL A 168 13.10 -4.15 -10.16
N ALA A 169 13.39 -3.08 -10.90
CA ALA A 169 14.75 -2.60 -11.11
C ALA A 169 14.87 -1.15 -10.64
N THR A 170 15.78 -0.90 -9.70
CA THR A 170 16.10 0.46 -9.23
C THR A 170 17.60 0.69 -9.34
N PRO A 171 18.14 0.89 -10.56
CA PRO A 171 19.58 1.06 -10.75
C PRO A 171 20.11 2.36 -10.12
N ARG A 172 21.35 2.33 -9.65
CA ARG A 172 22.09 3.51 -9.17
C ARG A 172 22.22 4.53 -10.30
N GLY A 173 21.97 5.80 -9.98
CA GLY A 173 22.10 6.92 -10.92
C GLY A 173 20.85 7.20 -11.76
N MET A 174 19.86 6.29 -11.79
CA MET A 174 18.51 6.64 -12.21
C MET A 174 17.75 7.30 -11.05
N SER A 175 16.76 8.11 -11.38
CA SER A 175 15.87 8.72 -10.41
C SER A 175 15.19 7.65 -9.55
N SER A 176 15.20 7.87 -8.23
CA SER A 176 14.60 6.97 -7.26
C SER A 176 13.10 6.80 -7.52
N LEU A 177 12.74 5.77 -8.29
CA LEU A 177 11.41 5.19 -8.29
C LEU A 177 11.03 4.91 -6.83
N ALA A 178 9.87 5.41 -6.40
CA ALA A 178 9.33 5.15 -5.06
C ALA A 178 8.75 3.73 -5.00
N VAL A 179 9.49 2.72 -5.47
CA VAL A 179 8.94 1.41 -5.83
C VAL A 179 8.33 0.70 -4.63
N SER A 180 8.89 0.88 -3.44
CA SER A 180 8.29 0.35 -2.20
C SER A 180 6.86 0.90 -1.96
N THR A 181 6.61 2.16 -2.30
CA THR A 181 5.27 2.77 -2.24
C THR A 181 4.36 2.24 -3.35
N GLU A 182 4.88 2.02 -4.55
CA GLU A 182 4.12 1.46 -5.67
C GLU A 182 3.74 -0.02 -5.43
N GLN A 183 4.69 -0.83 -4.97
CA GLN A 183 4.46 -2.22 -4.53
C GLN A 183 3.36 -2.29 -3.48
N GLN A 184 3.46 -1.50 -2.40
CA GLN A 184 2.46 -1.47 -1.34
C GLN A 184 1.08 -1.03 -1.85
N ARG A 185 1.01 -0.06 -2.78
CA ARG A 185 -0.25 0.35 -3.43
C ARG A 185 -0.83 -0.77 -4.29
N LEU A 186 0.01 -1.47 -5.06
CA LEU A 186 -0.42 -2.57 -5.92
C LEU A 186 -0.87 -3.78 -5.10
N GLU A 187 -0.10 -4.20 -4.09
CA GLU A 187 -0.45 -5.26 -3.15
C GLU A 187 -1.80 -4.97 -2.49
N LYS A 188 -1.99 -3.76 -1.95
CA LYS A 188 -3.26 -3.34 -1.34
C LYS A 188 -4.42 -3.32 -2.35
N ALA A 189 -4.18 -2.92 -3.60
CA ALA A 189 -5.20 -2.92 -4.64
C ALA A 189 -5.57 -4.33 -5.13
N LEU A 190 -4.66 -5.31 -4.97
CA LEU A 190 -4.87 -6.72 -5.32
C LEU A 190 -5.22 -7.62 -4.12
N GLU A 191 -5.15 -7.10 -2.89
CA GLU A 191 -5.53 -7.77 -1.64
C GLU A 191 -6.88 -8.52 -1.71
N PRO A 192 -7.97 -7.96 -2.30
CA PRO A 192 -9.23 -8.69 -2.41
C PRO A 192 -9.17 -9.94 -3.31
N LEU A 193 -8.15 -10.06 -4.17
CA LEU A 193 -7.94 -11.20 -5.05
C LEU A 193 -6.94 -12.21 -4.46
N THR A 194 -5.92 -11.75 -3.74
CA THR A 194 -4.96 -12.63 -3.03
C THR A 194 -5.60 -13.29 -1.81
N THR A 195 -6.35 -12.55 -0.99
CA THR A 195 -7.11 -13.07 0.17
C THR A 195 -8.17 -14.10 -0.24
N ARG A 196 -8.70 -14.00 -1.48
CA ARG A 196 -9.61 -15.00 -2.08
C ARG A 196 -8.90 -16.19 -2.74
N GLY A 197 -7.57 -16.26 -2.69
CA GLY A 197 -6.78 -17.32 -3.33
C GLY A 197 -6.82 -17.32 -4.86
N LEU A 198 -7.26 -16.22 -5.49
CA LEU A 198 -7.36 -16.11 -6.95
C LEU A 198 -6.03 -15.71 -7.60
N LEU A 199 -5.22 -14.92 -6.90
CA LEU A 199 -3.89 -14.48 -7.32
C LEU A 199 -2.85 -14.81 -6.25
N HIS A 200 -1.61 -15.00 -6.68
CA HIS A 200 -0.42 -15.00 -5.81
C HIS A 200 0.58 -14.05 -6.44
N PHE A 201 1.09 -13.10 -5.67
CA PHE A 201 2.02 -12.07 -6.15
C PHE A 201 3.29 -12.12 -5.32
N GLU A 202 4.44 -12.19 -5.95
CA GLU A 202 5.74 -12.24 -5.28
C GLU A 202 6.72 -11.28 -5.94
N TRP A 203 7.52 -10.55 -5.16
CA TRP A 203 8.45 -9.53 -5.65
C TRP A 203 9.91 -9.96 -5.61
N LEU A 204 10.61 -9.78 -6.73
CA LEU A 204 12.07 -9.68 -6.77
C LEU A 204 12.48 -8.20 -6.78
N GLN A 205 13.00 -7.74 -5.64
CA GLN A 205 13.32 -6.33 -5.37
C GLN A 205 14.51 -5.76 -6.18
N GLN A 206 15.32 -6.65 -6.77
CA GLN A 206 16.46 -6.29 -7.61
C GLN A 206 16.51 -7.28 -8.79
N ALA A 207 15.94 -6.89 -9.92
CA ALA A 207 15.95 -7.67 -11.15
C ALA A 207 17.36 -7.69 -11.75
N GLY A 208 18.16 -8.67 -11.35
CA GLY A 208 19.41 -9.07 -12.00
C GLY A 208 19.27 -10.46 -12.64
N TRP A 209 20.04 -10.73 -13.70
CA TRP A 209 19.85 -11.93 -14.54
C TRP A 209 19.82 -13.24 -13.76
N ALA A 210 20.79 -13.47 -12.87
CA ALA A 210 20.87 -14.69 -12.08
C ALA A 210 19.66 -14.88 -11.13
N GLY A 211 19.22 -13.83 -10.44
CA GLY A 211 18.09 -13.90 -9.52
C GLY A 211 16.74 -14.10 -10.22
N VAL A 212 16.56 -13.51 -11.41
CA VAL A 212 15.38 -13.78 -12.25
C VAL A 212 15.42 -15.22 -12.76
N GLN A 213 16.57 -15.70 -13.22
CA GLN A 213 16.75 -17.08 -13.67
C GLN A 213 16.44 -18.10 -12.57
N GLU A 214 16.98 -17.89 -11.36
CA GLU A 214 16.73 -18.72 -10.18
C GLU A 214 15.24 -18.79 -9.84
N LYS A 215 14.54 -17.66 -9.85
CA LYS A 215 13.08 -17.61 -9.61
C LYS A 215 12.28 -18.33 -10.69
N LEU A 216 12.66 -18.18 -11.96
CA LEU A 216 12.00 -18.87 -13.08
C LEU A 216 12.23 -20.39 -13.09
N LEU A 217 13.33 -20.87 -12.48
CA LEU A 217 13.64 -22.30 -12.36
C LEU A 217 13.08 -22.95 -11.09
N SER A 218 12.87 -22.17 -10.03
CA SER A 218 12.43 -22.67 -8.72
C SER A 218 10.91 -22.83 -8.60
N ASP A 219 10.14 -22.07 -9.38
CA ASP A 219 8.69 -21.91 -9.20
C ASP A 219 7.92 -21.77 -10.51
N GLU A 220 6.63 -22.08 -10.47
CA GLU A 220 5.71 -21.90 -11.59
C GLU A 220 5.24 -20.45 -11.68
N TRP A 221 5.42 -19.83 -12.85
CA TRP A 221 5.01 -18.45 -13.10
C TRP A 221 4.12 -18.33 -14.32
N HIS A 222 2.97 -17.68 -14.15
CA HIS A 222 1.99 -17.49 -15.21
C HIS A 222 2.16 -16.13 -15.89
N VAL A 223 2.48 -15.12 -15.07
CA VAL A 223 2.60 -13.71 -15.45
C VAL A 223 3.93 -13.16 -14.96
N LEU A 224 4.61 -12.38 -15.79
CA LEU A 224 5.67 -11.47 -15.36
C LEU A 224 5.09 -10.06 -15.26
N HIS A 225 5.33 -9.34 -14.17
CA HIS A 225 4.95 -7.94 -14.02
C HIS A 225 6.21 -7.11 -13.72
N PHE A 226 6.72 -6.38 -14.71
CA PHE A 226 7.91 -5.54 -14.55
C PHE A 226 7.53 -4.09 -14.27
N ILE A 227 8.16 -3.52 -13.24
CA ILE A 227 8.10 -2.10 -12.88
C ILE A 227 9.52 -1.53 -13.00
N GLY A 228 9.69 -0.53 -13.86
CA GLY A 228 10.99 0.13 -14.03
C GLY A 228 11.10 0.90 -15.34
N HIS A 229 12.31 1.00 -15.86
CA HIS A 229 12.61 1.74 -17.08
C HIS A 229 12.79 0.80 -18.28
N GLY A 230 12.35 1.27 -19.45
CA GLY A 230 12.54 0.62 -20.74
C GLY A 230 13.36 1.52 -21.66
N HIS A 231 13.88 0.96 -22.76
CA HIS A 231 14.56 1.73 -23.80
C HIS A 231 14.37 1.03 -25.15
N TYR A 232 14.08 1.80 -26.20
CA TYR A 232 13.94 1.28 -27.56
C TYR A 232 15.04 1.81 -28.49
N ASP A 233 15.82 0.89 -29.04
CA ASP A 233 16.82 1.18 -30.06
C ASP A 233 16.19 1.08 -31.46
N VAL A 234 15.86 2.25 -32.00
CA VAL A 234 15.30 2.41 -33.35
C VAL A 234 16.28 1.91 -34.43
N THR A 235 17.60 1.90 -34.19
CA THR A 235 18.59 1.47 -35.19
C THR A 235 18.65 -0.04 -35.34
N ASN A 236 18.35 -0.79 -34.27
CA ASN A 236 18.37 -2.25 -34.24
C ASN A 236 16.96 -2.89 -34.20
N ASP A 237 15.88 -2.10 -34.26
CA ASP A 237 14.47 -2.52 -34.06
C ASP A 237 14.28 -3.33 -32.75
N GLU A 238 15.04 -2.99 -31.71
CA GLU A 238 15.10 -3.78 -30.47
C GLU A 238 14.76 -2.95 -29.23
N GLY A 239 13.70 -3.37 -28.54
CA GLY A 239 13.36 -2.86 -27.22
C GLY A 239 14.09 -3.61 -26.12
N SER A 240 14.34 -2.92 -25.01
CA SER A 240 15.07 -3.42 -23.85
C SER A 240 14.45 -2.91 -22.55
N ILE A 241 14.75 -3.58 -21.44
CA ILE A 241 14.39 -3.14 -20.09
C ILE A 241 15.64 -2.97 -19.23
N ALA A 242 15.68 -1.93 -18.41
CA ALA A 242 16.81 -1.65 -17.53
C ALA A 242 16.76 -2.57 -16.31
N TRP A 243 17.77 -3.42 -16.17
CA TRP A 243 18.00 -4.30 -15.01
C TRP A 243 19.20 -3.82 -14.21
N VAL A 244 19.46 -4.50 -13.10
CA VAL A 244 20.52 -4.14 -12.15
C VAL A 244 21.66 -5.16 -12.24
N ASP A 245 22.89 -4.66 -12.39
CA ASP A 245 24.11 -5.49 -12.33
C ASP A 245 24.61 -5.71 -10.89
N ALA A 246 25.73 -6.44 -10.75
CA ALA A 246 26.33 -6.74 -9.45
C ALA A 246 26.84 -5.50 -8.70
N ASP A 247 27.17 -4.42 -9.41
CA ASP A 247 27.62 -3.14 -8.86
C ASP A 247 26.46 -2.16 -8.65
N GLY A 248 25.21 -2.60 -8.88
CA GLY A 248 24.00 -1.79 -8.79
C GLY A 248 23.77 -0.85 -9.97
N GLY A 249 24.55 -0.96 -11.06
CA GLY A 249 24.42 -0.17 -12.28
C GLY A 249 23.25 -0.62 -13.15
N ALA A 250 22.87 0.25 -14.11
CA ALA A 250 21.83 -0.04 -15.09
C ALA A 250 22.39 -0.84 -16.27
N VAL A 251 21.86 -2.04 -16.49
CA VAL A 251 22.17 -2.86 -17.67
C VAL A 251 20.91 -3.02 -18.53
N PRO A 252 20.93 -2.58 -19.80
CA PRO A 252 19.82 -2.84 -20.71
C PRO A 252 19.77 -4.32 -21.08
N ILE A 253 18.62 -4.95 -20.88
CA ILE A 253 18.33 -6.33 -21.26
C ILE A 253 17.40 -6.31 -22.47
N PRO A 254 17.90 -6.69 -23.67
CA PRO A 254 17.09 -6.77 -24.87
C PRO A 254 15.91 -7.73 -24.72
N ALA A 255 14.79 -7.39 -25.34
CA ALA A 255 13.55 -8.15 -25.30
C ALA A 255 13.72 -9.58 -25.85
N THR A 256 14.57 -9.77 -26.86
CA THR A 256 14.90 -11.12 -27.38
C THR A 256 15.59 -11.98 -26.31
N ARG A 257 16.52 -11.39 -25.55
CA ARG A 257 17.20 -12.06 -24.42
C ARG A 257 16.26 -12.33 -23.26
N LEU A 258 15.37 -11.40 -22.93
CA LEU A 258 14.34 -11.62 -21.90
C LEU A 258 13.39 -12.76 -22.29
N ALA A 259 12.94 -12.82 -23.55
CA ALA A 259 12.10 -13.92 -24.03
C ALA A 259 12.82 -15.28 -23.96
N CYS A 260 14.13 -15.32 -24.24
CA CYS A 260 14.95 -16.52 -24.06
C CYS A 260 14.97 -16.97 -22.59
N LEU A 261 15.22 -16.05 -21.65
CA LEU A 261 15.22 -16.33 -20.22
C LEU A 261 13.84 -16.81 -19.71
N LEU A 262 12.75 -16.17 -20.15
CA LEU A 262 11.39 -16.62 -19.82
C LEU A 262 11.08 -18.03 -20.32
N SER A 263 11.75 -18.48 -21.38
CA SER A 263 11.57 -19.82 -21.94
C SER A 263 12.15 -20.96 -21.07
N GLU A 264 12.95 -20.65 -20.05
CA GLU A 264 13.42 -21.65 -19.08
C GLU A 264 12.34 -22.05 -18.08
N ALA A 265 11.41 -21.14 -17.76
CA ALA A 265 10.29 -21.42 -16.86
C ALA A 265 9.36 -22.52 -17.39
N ARG A 266 8.81 -23.29 -16.46
CA ARG A 266 7.85 -24.37 -16.72
C ARG A 266 6.66 -24.18 -15.77
N PRO A 267 5.48 -23.75 -16.26
CA PRO A 267 5.20 -23.28 -17.62
C PRO A 267 5.91 -21.96 -17.94
N THR A 268 6.13 -21.68 -19.23
CA THR A 268 6.61 -20.36 -19.70
C THR A 268 5.50 -19.31 -19.49
N PRO A 269 5.78 -18.15 -18.84
CA PRO A 269 4.81 -17.07 -18.66
C PRO A 269 4.12 -16.67 -19.96
N ARG A 270 2.78 -16.70 -19.97
CA ARG A 270 1.97 -16.40 -21.16
C ARG A 270 1.64 -14.92 -21.29
N LEU A 271 1.74 -14.19 -20.20
CA LEU A 271 1.48 -12.75 -20.11
C LEU A 271 2.68 -12.04 -19.51
N VAL A 272 3.10 -10.95 -20.15
CA VAL A 272 4.02 -9.98 -19.56
C VAL A 272 3.31 -8.64 -19.42
N VAL A 273 3.49 -7.96 -18.29
CA VAL A 273 3.02 -6.59 -18.04
C VAL A 273 4.25 -5.71 -17.83
N LEU A 274 4.38 -4.64 -18.61
CA LEU A 274 5.50 -3.69 -18.55
C LEU A 274 4.97 -2.32 -18.11
N ASN A 275 5.27 -1.93 -16.87
CA ASN A 275 4.83 -0.68 -16.29
C ASN A 275 5.96 0.37 -16.25
N SER A 276 5.66 1.59 -16.69
CA SER A 276 6.63 2.70 -16.83
C SER A 276 6.28 3.85 -15.91
N CYS A 277 6.97 3.96 -14.78
CA CYS A 277 6.54 4.86 -13.71
C CYS A 277 7.14 6.26 -13.86
N SER A 278 6.44 7.26 -13.31
CA SER A 278 6.68 8.68 -13.63
C SER A 278 7.89 9.34 -12.96
N SER A 279 8.67 8.64 -12.13
CA SER A 279 9.71 9.25 -11.30
C SER A 279 10.99 9.60 -12.08
N GLY A 280 11.10 10.87 -12.44
CA GLY A 280 12.34 11.52 -12.90
C GLY A 280 12.65 11.39 -14.39
N ALA A 281 13.63 12.17 -14.83
CA ALA A 281 13.79 12.58 -16.22
C ALA A 281 14.81 11.74 -17.02
N GLU A 282 14.85 12.00 -18.33
CA GLU A 282 15.88 11.57 -19.30
C GLU A 282 15.81 10.12 -19.82
N SER A 283 14.69 9.78 -20.46
CA SER A 283 14.73 9.04 -21.74
C SER A 283 13.51 9.41 -22.60
N THR A 284 13.73 9.91 -23.81
CA THR A 284 12.73 10.66 -24.60
C THR A 284 12.13 9.91 -25.79
N ARG A 285 12.26 8.57 -25.85
CA ARG A 285 11.67 7.75 -26.93
C ARG A 285 11.11 6.42 -26.45
N ASP A 286 9.79 6.30 -26.57
CA ASP A 286 8.95 5.10 -26.65
C ASP A 286 9.44 3.83 -25.89
N LEU A 287 9.37 3.89 -24.56
CA LEU A 287 10.16 3.01 -23.68
C LEU A 287 9.75 1.52 -23.70
N PHE A 288 8.47 1.20 -23.94
CA PHE A 288 7.96 -0.18 -23.84
C PHE A 288 7.05 -0.68 -24.97
N SER A 289 6.54 0.18 -25.87
CA SER A 289 5.70 -0.30 -26.98
C SER A 289 6.50 -1.20 -27.94
N GLY A 290 7.69 -0.75 -28.36
CA GLY A 290 8.62 -1.56 -29.15
C GLY A 290 9.12 -2.82 -28.41
N THR A 291 9.45 -2.70 -27.12
CA THR A 291 9.82 -3.84 -26.25
C THR A 291 8.73 -4.91 -26.20
N ALA A 292 7.47 -4.49 -26.08
CA ALA A 292 6.32 -5.39 -26.07
C ALA A 292 6.08 -6.06 -27.43
N ALA A 293 6.27 -5.33 -28.53
CA ALA A 293 6.21 -5.87 -29.88
C ALA A 293 7.28 -6.97 -30.07
N VAL A 294 8.52 -6.73 -29.65
CA VAL A 294 9.61 -7.72 -29.72
C VAL A 294 9.33 -8.93 -28.84
N LEU A 295 8.90 -8.77 -27.58
CA LEU A 295 8.54 -9.89 -26.70
C LEU A 295 7.42 -10.77 -27.29
N ALA A 296 6.39 -10.15 -27.88
CA ALA A 296 5.33 -10.86 -28.58
C ALA A 296 5.83 -11.56 -29.86
N ARG A 297 6.77 -10.96 -30.61
CA ARG A 297 7.46 -11.61 -31.75
C ARG A 297 8.33 -12.80 -31.28
N SER A 298 8.97 -12.70 -30.12
CA SER A 298 9.88 -13.70 -29.55
C SER A 298 9.21 -14.87 -28.81
N GLY A 299 7.89 -14.84 -28.59
CA GLY A 299 7.12 -16.01 -28.16
C GLY A 299 6.12 -15.79 -27.02
N VAL A 300 6.17 -14.64 -26.34
CA VAL A 300 5.18 -14.29 -25.30
C VAL A 300 3.80 -14.18 -25.95
N SER A 301 2.76 -14.74 -25.31
CA SER A 301 1.43 -14.84 -25.93
C SER A 301 0.65 -13.52 -25.88
N ALA A 302 0.78 -12.77 -24.79
CA ALA A 302 0.25 -11.41 -24.64
C ALA A 302 1.24 -10.51 -23.89
N VAL A 303 1.38 -9.26 -24.32
CA VAL A 303 2.17 -8.25 -23.61
C VAL A 303 1.35 -6.97 -23.44
N ALA A 304 1.01 -6.63 -22.21
CA ALA A 304 0.46 -5.32 -21.86
C ALA A 304 1.62 -4.38 -21.51
N ALA A 305 1.62 -3.16 -22.05
CA ALA A 305 2.72 -2.21 -21.85
C ALA A 305 2.20 -0.77 -21.78
N MET A 306 3.02 0.14 -21.26
CA MET A 306 2.72 1.57 -21.22
C MET A 306 3.47 2.29 -22.36
N GLN A 307 2.75 2.99 -23.26
CA GLN A 307 3.36 3.77 -24.36
C GLN A 307 3.86 5.16 -23.92
N PHE A 308 3.35 5.63 -22.78
CA PHE A 308 3.77 6.84 -22.09
C PHE A 308 4.17 6.46 -20.67
N ARG A 309 4.85 7.34 -19.94
CA ARG A 309 4.87 7.22 -18.47
C ARG A 309 3.46 7.30 -17.93
N ILE A 310 3.25 6.66 -16.78
CA ILE A 310 1.98 6.67 -16.04
C ILE A 310 2.27 7.01 -14.58
N SER A 311 1.35 7.75 -13.96
CA SER A 311 1.37 8.02 -12.52
C SER A 311 1.11 6.74 -11.73
N ASP A 312 1.72 6.61 -10.56
CA ASP A 312 1.54 5.44 -9.67
C ASP A 312 0.05 5.14 -9.40
N THR A 313 -0.79 6.17 -9.33
CA THR A 313 -2.24 6.04 -9.06
C THR A 313 -3.00 5.51 -10.27
N ALA A 314 -2.67 5.96 -11.48
CA ALA A 314 -3.25 5.41 -12.70
C ALA A 314 -2.73 3.99 -12.97
N ALA A 315 -1.44 3.71 -12.71
CA ALA A 315 -0.86 2.37 -12.77
C ALA A 315 -1.54 1.39 -11.80
N THR A 316 -1.72 1.79 -10.52
CA THR A 316 -2.45 1.00 -9.52
C THR A 316 -3.89 0.74 -9.96
N SER A 317 -4.58 1.77 -10.46
CA SER A 317 -5.96 1.65 -10.94
C SER A 317 -6.08 0.74 -12.16
N PHE A 318 -5.14 0.83 -13.10
CA PHE A 318 -5.04 -0.07 -14.25
C PHE A 318 -4.87 -1.51 -13.79
N ALA A 319 -3.87 -1.79 -12.96
CA ALA A 319 -3.53 -3.14 -12.54
C ALA A 319 -4.66 -3.78 -11.73
N ALA A 320 -5.34 -3.02 -10.85
CA ALA A 320 -6.52 -3.47 -10.12
C ALA A 320 -7.66 -3.91 -11.08
N GLY A 321 -8.02 -3.06 -12.05
CA GLY A 321 -9.05 -3.37 -13.05
C GLY A 321 -8.67 -4.52 -13.98
N PHE A 322 -7.41 -4.53 -14.42
CA PHE A 322 -6.82 -5.53 -15.30
C PHE A 322 -6.81 -6.92 -14.63
N TYR A 323 -6.18 -7.06 -13.47
CA TYR A 323 -6.09 -8.34 -12.78
C TYR A 323 -7.44 -8.80 -12.22
N THR A 324 -8.36 -7.89 -11.84
CA THR A 324 -9.75 -8.26 -11.52
C THR A 324 -10.47 -8.88 -12.73
N ALA A 325 -10.25 -8.35 -13.93
CA ALA A 325 -10.85 -8.91 -15.15
C ALA A 325 -10.23 -10.26 -15.54
N ILE A 326 -8.91 -10.43 -15.41
CA ILE A 326 -8.23 -11.73 -15.58
C ILE A 326 -8.75 -12.75 -14.56
N ALA A 327 -8.84 -12.38 -13.27
CA ALA A 327 -9.38 -13.22 -12.19
C ALA A 327 -10.87 -13.60 -12.40
N ARG A 328 -11.60 -12.83 -13.21
CA ARG A 328 -12.98 -13.13 -13.68
C ARG A 328 -13.02 -13.85 -15.04
N ASN A 329 -11.91 -14.46 -15.45
CA ASN A 329 -11.76 -15.25 -16.68
C ASN A 329 -12.16 -14.49 -17.96
N ARG A 330 -11.94 -13.16 -18.01
CA ARG A 330 -12.11 -12.35 -19.22
C ARG A 330 -10.89 -12.46 -20.14
N THR A 331 -11.07 -12.19 -21.43
CA THR A 331 -9.96 -12.12 -22.39
C THR A 331 -9.00 -10.97 -22.04
N VAL A 332 -7.73 -11.08 -22.41
CA VAL A 332 -6.69 -10.11 -21.99
C VAL A 332 -6.95 -8.70 -22.55
N GLU A 333 -7.53 -8.59 -23.75
CA GLU A 333 -7.98 -7.32 -24.33
C GLU A 333 -9.12 -6.66 -23.54
N ASN A 334 -10.07 -7.46 -23.02
CA ASN A 334 -11.12 -6.99 -22.14
C ASN A 334 -10.57 -6.64 -20.75
N ALA A 335 -9.49 -7.28 -20.31
CA ALA A 335 -8.78 -6.90 -19.10
C ALA A 335 -8.06 -5.55 -19.26
N VAL A 336 -7.35 -5.32 -20.38
CA VAL A 336 -6.73 -4.01 -20.68
C VAL A 336 -7.80 -2.92 -20.74
N ARG A 337 -8.91 -3.16 -21.47
CA ARG A 337 -10.05 -2.23 -21.48
C ARG A 337 -10.63 -1.99 -20.08
N SER A 338 -10.74 -3.03 -19.23
CA SER A 338 -11.20 -2.87 -17.84
C SER A 338 -10.24 -2.00 -17.01
N GLY A 339 -8.93 -2.16 -17.19
CA GLY A 339 -7.92 -1.28 -16.59
C GLY A 339 -8.02 0.18 -17.04
N ARG A 340 -8.27 0.44 -18.34
CA ARG A 340 -8.54 1.79 -18.87
C ARG A 340 -9.76 2.44 -18.20
N ILE A 341 -10.86 1.70 -18.09
CA ILE A 341 -12.08 2.16 -17.41
C ILE A 341 -11.83 2.40 -15.91
N SER A 342 -10.97 1.61 -15.26
CA SER A 342 -10.58 1.83 -13.86
C SER A 342 -9.76 3.12 -13.66
N ILE A 343 -8.81 3.46 -14.54
CA ILE A 343 -8.12 4.77 -14.52
C ILE A 343 -9.15 5.91 -14.65
N MET A 344 -10.01 5.82 -15.66
CA MET A 344 -11.05 6.83 -15.94
C MET A 344 -11.96 7.06 -14.72
N GLY A 345 -12.45 5.98 -14.10
CA GLY A 345 -13.35 6.06 -12.95
C GLY A 345 -12.69 6.52 -11.65
N ALA A 346 -11.41 6.21 -11.43
CA ALA A 346 -10.71 6.54 -10.19
C ALA A 346 -10.34 8.03 -10.08
N GLN A 347 -9.94 8.66 -11.19
CA GLN A 347 -9.35 10.00 -11.16
C GLN A 347 -9.86 10.96 -12.26
N GLY A 348 -10.36 10.43 -13.39
CA GLY A 348 -10.80 11.24 -14.53
C GLY A 348 -9.66 11.83 -15.38
N THR A 349 -8.48 11.20 -15.33
CA THR A 349 -7.28 11.54 -16.12
C THR A 349 -7.33 10.87 -17.51
N LEU A 350 -6.60 11.43 -18.47
CA LEU A 350 -6.40 10.91 -19.83
C LEU A 350 -5.43 9.72 -19.90
N GLU A 351 -4.75 9.36 -18.80
CA GLU A 351 -3.80 8.24 -18.72
C GLU A 351 -4.41 6.87 -19.05
N TRP A 352 -5.74 6.75 -19.17
CA TRP A 352 -6.38 5.56 -19.74
C TRP A 352 -5.94 5.28 -21.18
N VAL A 353 -5.36 6.25 -21.90
CA VAL A 353 -4.79 6.02 -23.24
C VAL A 353 -3.42 5.32 -23.20
N THR A 354 -2.73 5.36 -22.06
CA THR A 354 -1.35 4.89 -21.91
C THR A 354 -1.17 3.37 -22.04
N PRO A 355 -2.08 2.49 -21.53
CA PRO A 355 -1.92 1.05 -21.67
C PRO A 355 -2.20 0.56 -23.11
N VAL A 356 -1.24 -0.16 -23.69
CA VAL A 356 -1.31 -0.83 -25.00
C VAL A 356 -1.27 -2.35 -24.83
N LEU A 357 -1.75 -3.09 -25.83
CA LEU A 357 -1.74 -4.56 -25.82
C LEU A 357 -1.20 -5.12 -27.13
N TYR A 358 -0.11 -5.88 -27.04
CA TYR A 358 0.36 -6.75 -28.10
C TYR A 358 -0.13 -8.18 -27.88
N LEU A 359 -0.71 -8.79 -28.91
CA LEU A 359 -1.21 -10.16 -28.87
C LEU A 359 -0.54 -11.01 -29.96
N ARG A 360 -0.01 -12.17 -29.60
CA ARG A 360 0.65 -13.09 -30.53
C ARG A 360 -0.36 -14.12 -31.08
N GLY A 361 -0.65 -14.03 -32.37
CA GLY A 361 -1.66 -14.87 -33.03
C GLY A 361 -3.08 -14.56 -32.55
N GLY A 362 -4.02 -15.46 -32.85
CA GLY A 362 -5.46 -15.25 -32.66
C GLY A 362 -6.07 -15.64 -31.31
N ASN A 363 -5.29 -16.02 -30.29
CA ASN A 363 -5.82 -16.42 -28.98
C ASN A 363 -5.69 -15.28 -27.95
N SER A 364 -6.80 -14.64 -27.57
CA SER A 364 -6.84 -13.58 -26.56
C SER A 364 -7.02 -14.08 -25.11
N ARG A 365 -6.96 -15.40 -24.89
CA ARG A 365 -6.99 -16.07 -23.59
C ARG A 365 -5.65 -16.75 -23.32
N PRO A 366 -4.66 -16.04 -22.74
CA PRO A 366 -3.41 -16.66 -22.31
C PRO A 366 -3.64 -17.72 -21.21
N PHE A 367 -4.72 -17.58 -20.44
CA PHE A 367 -5.12 -18.49 -19.37
C PHE A 367 -6.60 -18.87 -19.51
N ILE A 368 -6.93 -20.08 -19.06
CA ILE A 368 -8.26 -20.44 -18.58
C ILE A 368 -8.11 -20.65 -17.08
N LEU A 369 -8.68 -19.75 -16.28
CA LEU A 369 -8.79 -19.98 -14.85
C LEU A 369 -9.85 -21.04 -14.63
N GLU A 370 -9.43 -22.21 -14.18
CA GLU A 370 -10.35 -23.25 -13.73
C GLU A 370 -11.00 -22.76 -12.44
N SER A 371 -12.29 -23.04 -12.24
CA SER A 371 -12.90 -22.79 -10.94
C SER A 371 -12.12 -23.56 -9.89
N GLN A 372 -11.54 -22.89 -8.90
CA GLN A 372 -11.35 -23.59 -7.63
C GLN A 372 -12.73 -24.16 -7.26
N PRO A 373 -12.83 -25.42 -6.78
CA PRO A 373 -14.03 -25.81 -6.07
C PRO A 373 -14.20 -24.76 -4.97
N GLU A 374 -15.30 -23.98 -5.01
CA GLU A 374 -15.52 -22.96 -4.00
C GLU A 374 -15.36 -23.65 -2.65
N LYS A 375 -14.41 -23.19 -1.81
CA LYS A 375 -14.33 -23.64 -0.42
C LYS A 375 -15.75 -23.55 0.09
N PRO A 376 -16.38 -24.65 0.56
CA PRO A 376 -17.81 -24.67 0.81
C PRO A 376 -18.20 -23.44 1.61
N VAL A 377 -19.34 -22.81 1.32
CA VAL A 377 -19.76 -21.56 1.99
C VAL A 377 -19.56 -21.65 3.51
N ASN A 378 -19.81 -22.84 4.07
CA ASN A 378 -19.57 -23.19 5.45
C ASN A 378 -18.11 -22.97 5.94
N GLU A 379 -17.09 -23.37 5.17
CA GLU A 379 -15.67 -23.15 5.50
C GLU A 379 -15.29 -21.67 5.42
N GLN A 380 -15.89 -20.90 4.52
CA GLN A 380 -15.68 -19.46 4.42
C GLN A 380 -16.29 -18.72 5.61
N LEU A 381 -17.52 -19.08 6.00
CA LEU A 381 -18.18 -18.54 7.20
C LEU A 381 -17.42 -18.89 8.48
N TYR A 382 -16.94 -20.14 8.58
CA TYR A 382 -16.12 -20.60 9.71
C TYR A 382 -14.77 -19.87 9.79
N ALA A 383 -14.07 -19.71 8.67
CA ALA A 383 -12.81 -18.95 8.63
C ALA A 383 -13.01 -17.46 8.98
N ALA A 384 -14.05 -16.82 8.44
CA ALA A 384 -14.37 -15.43 8.77
C ALA A 384 -14.74 -15.25 10.25
N ALA A 385 -15.46 -16.19 10.85
CA ALA A 385 -15.74 -16.20 12.28
C ALA A 385 -14.46 -16.38 13.12
N ARG A 386 -13.49 -17.19 12.66
CA ARG A 386 -12.19 -17.35 13.32
C ARG A 386 -11.39 -16.04 13.33
N THR A 387 -11.32 -15.31 12.21
CA THR A 387 -10.64 -14.00 12.16
C THR A 387 -11.30 -12.98 13.08
N ALA A 388 -12.63 -12.85 13.05
CA ALA A 388 -13.36 -11.93 13.93
C ALA A 388 -13.17 -12.25 15.43
N LEU A 389 -12.94 -13.52 15.78
CA LEU A 389 -12.65 -13.93 17.16
C LEU A 389 -11.25 -13.48 17.62
N ASP A 390 -10.27 -13.57 16.72
CA ASP A 390 -8.90 -13.10 16.97
C ASP A 390 -8.88 -11.57 17.15
N ASP A 391 -9.77 -10.83 16.46
CA ASP A 391 -10.03 -9.38 16.63
C ASP A 391 -10.92 -9.02 17.84
N HIS A 392 -11.46 -10.02 18.55
CA HIS A 392 -12.45 -9.89 19.64
C HIS A 392 -13.79 -9.22 19.26
N ASP A 393 -14.17 -9.25 17.98
CA ASP A 393 -15.48 -8.81 17.47
C ASP A 393 -16.51 -9.94 17.61
N TYR A 394 -16.98 -10.15 18.84
CA TYR A 394 -17.91 -11.23 19.17
C TYR A 394 -19.26 -11.13 18.45
N ASP A 395 -19.73 -9.93 18.09
CA ASP A 395 -20.96 -9.74 17.30
C ASP A 395 -20.80 -10.32 15.89
N THR A 396 -19.69 -10.01 15.19
CA THR A 396 -19.39 -10.59 13.88
C THR A 396 -19.19 -12.11 13.98
N VAL A 397 -18.52 -12.61 15.03
CA VAL A 397 -18.37 -14.05 15.28
C VAL A 397 -19.75 -14.74 15.36
N ILE A 398 -20.65 -14.24 16.21
CA ILE A 398 -21.99 -14.81 16.38
C ILE A 398 -22.77 -14.76 15.06
N HIS A 399 -22.75 -13.63 14.34
CA HIS A 399 -23.47 -13.49 13.08
C HIS A 399 -23.00 -14.48 11.99
N LYS A 400 -21.68 -14.68 11.85
CA LYS A 400 -21.12 -15.63 10.88
C LYS A 400 -21.38 -17.08 11.27
N LEU A 401 -21.33 -17.41 12.55
CA LEU A 401 -21.62 -18.76 13.03
C LEU A 401 -23.12 -19.08 13.00
N ASP A 402 -24.02 -18.11 13.20
CA ASP A 402 -25.46 -18.31 13.02
C ASP A 402 -25.81 -18.57 11.55
N GLN A 403 -25.16 -17.87 10.59
CA GLN A 403 -25.30 -18.18 9.16
C GLN A 403 -24.82 -19.61 8.82
N LEU A 404 -23.72 -20.04 9.45
CA LEU A 404 -23.12 -21.36 9.27
C LEU A 404 -24.00 -22.48 9.86
N LEU A 405 -24.54 -22.29 11.05
CA LEU A 405 -25.34 -23.30 11.75
C LEU A 405 -26.75 -23.47 11.16
N VAL A 406 -27.20 -22.50 10.36
CA VAL A 406 -28.42 -22.64 9.53
C VAL A 406 -28.19 -23.57 8.34
N SER A 407 -27.00 -23.58 7.72
CA SER A 407 -26.68 -24.49 6.60
C SER A 407 -26.16 -25.85 7.06
N ASP A 408 -25.40 -25.91 8.16
CA ASP A 408 -24.89 -27.14 8.75
C ASP A 408 -24.82 -27.03 10.30
N PRO A 409 -25.83 -27.54 11.02
CA PRO A 409 -25.88 -27.54 12.49
C PRO A 409 -24.76 -28.32 13.19
N HIS A 410 -23.95 -29.09 12.46
CA HIS A 410 -22.89 -29.95 12.99
C HIS A 410 -21.51 -29.60 12.41
N TYR A 411 -21.34 -28.38 11.88
CA TYR A 411 -20.08 -27.94 11.31
C TYR A 411 -18.98 -27.76 12.38
N ARG A 412 -18.12 -28.78 12.52
CA ARG A 412 -16.98 -28.79 13.45
C ARG A 412 -17.42 -28.42 14.88
N ASP A 413 -16.81 -27.39 15.45
CA ASP A 413 -17.06 -26.80 16.76
C ASP A 413 -17.81 -25.46 16.68
N ALA A 414 -18.39 -25.10 15.53
CA ALA A 414 -19.10 -23.83 15.31
C ALA A 414 -20.16 -23.52 16.39
N ALA A 415 -20.92 -24.54 16.80
CA ALA A 415 -21.95 -24.40 17.85
C ALA A 415 -21.37 -24.16 19.26
N ALA A 416 -20.11 -24.58 19.51
CA ALA A 416 -19.40 -24.30 20.75
C ALA A 416 -18.77 -22.89 20.70
N LEU A 417 -18.04 -22.56 19.62
CA LEU A 417 -17.49 -21.23 19.35
C LEU A 417 -18.56 -20.12 19.48
N ARG A 418 -19.74 -20.33 18.87
CA ARG A 418 -20.87 -19.40 18.92
C ARG A 418 -21.40 -19.19 20.35
N ARG A 419 -21.35 -20.22 21.18
CA ARG A 419 -21.76 -20.15 22.59
C ARG A 419 -20.74 -19.35 23.41
N THR A 420 -19.45 -19.66 23.27
CA THR A 420 -18.37 -18.93 23.94
C THR A 420 -18.35 -17.45 23.54
N ALA A 421 -18.54 -17.13 22.26
CA ALA A 421 -18.65 -15.75 21.80
C ALA A 421 -19.85 -15.01 22.40
N ALA A 422 -21.00 -15.67 22.54
CA ALA A 422 -22.18 -15.09 23.20
C ALA A 422 -21.97 -14.88 24.71
N GLU A 423 -21.25 -15.77 25.38
CA GLU A 423 -20.87 -15.64 26.80
C GLU A 423 -19.91 -14.46 27.02
N GLU A 424 -18.85 -14.32 26.20
CA GLU A 424 -17.93 -13.17 26.29
C GLU A 424 -18.63 -11.83 25.95
N LEU A 425 -19.58 -11.82 25.01
CA LEU A 425 -20.36 -10.62 24.66
C LEU A 425 -21.31 -10.19 25.80
N ASP A 426 -21.99 -11.12 26.46
CA ASP A 426 -22.80 -10.83 27.66
C ASP A 426 -21.95 -10.28 28.80
N LEU A 427 -20.77 -10.86 29.05
CA LEU A 427 -19.81 -10.35 30.03
C LEU A 427 -19.30 -8.95 29.67
N ALA A 428 -19.03 -8.69 28.39
CA ALA A 428 -18.62 -7.37 27.92
C ALA A 428 -19.72 -6.32 28.13
N HIS A 429 -20.98 -6.64 27.81
CA HIS A 429 -22.12 -5.76 28.03
C HIS A 429 -22.37 -5.49 29.52
N LYS A 430 -22.38 -6.53 30.37
CA LYS A 430 -22.50 -6.37 31.83
C LYS A 430 -21.36 -5.54 32.41
N TYR A 431 -20.14 -5.72 31.91
CA TYR A 431 -18.98 -4.93 32.35
C TYR A 431 -19.14 -3.45 31.98
N GLN A 432 -19.61 -3.12 30.78
CA GLN A 432 -19.92 -1.73 30.41
C GLN A 432 -21.04 -1.13 31.25
N GLN A 433 -22.09 -1.90 31.57
CA GLN A 433 -23.15 -1.47 32.49
C GLN A 433 -22.62 -1.22 33.91
N ALA A 434 -21.72 -2.07 34.41
CA ALA A 434 -21.09 -1.92 35.72
C ALA A 434 -20.20 -0.66 35.78
N ILE A 435 -19.45 -0.36 34.72
CA ILE A 435 -18.69 0.89 34.56
C ILE A 435 -19.65 2.10 34.57
N GLY A 436 -20.72 2.07 33.78
CA GLY A 436 -21.70 3.15 33.74
C GLY A 436 -22.41 3.40 35.08
N ALA A 437 -22.73 2.33 35.82
CA ALA A 437 -23.25 2.44 37.19
C ALA A 437 -22.21 3.02 38.17
N GLN A 438 -20.94 2.63 38.05
CA GLN A 438 -19.83 3.16 38.85
C GLN A 438 -19.61 4.66 38.59
N GLU A 439 -19.61 5.08 37.32
CA GLU A 439 -19.54 6.50 36.91
C GLU A 439 -20.77 7.29 37.39
N GLY A 440 -21.96 6.68 37.32
CA GLY A 440 -23.21 7.20 37.88
C GLY A 440 -23.29 7.23 39.41
N ARG A 441 -22.28 6.69 40.11
CA ARG A 441 -22.19 6.53 41.58
C ARG A 441 -23.26 5.61 42.19
N ASP A 442 -23.87 4.73 41.40
CA ASP A 442 -24.67 3.62 41.92
C ASP A 442 -23.74 2.45 42.28
N TRP A 443 -23.08 2.60 43.43
CA TRP A 443 -22.13 1.62 43.95
C TRP A 443 -22.78 0.26 44.28
N SER A 444 -24.11 0.21 44.47
CA SER A 444 -24.79 -1.08 44.64
C SER A 444 -24.90 -1.78 43.30
N ALA A 445 -25.55 -1.15 42.31
CA ALA A 445 -25.73 -1.75 40.99
C ALA A 445 -24.38 -2.14 40.37
N ALA A 446 -23.33 -1.31 40.51
CA ALA A 446 -21.98 -1.64 40.07
C ALA A 446 -21.40 -2.87 40.79
N ALA A 447 -21.46 -2.94 42.13
CA ALA A 447 -20.94 -4.07 42.90
C ALA A 447 -21.69 -5.39 42.65
N ASP A 448 -22.99 -5.30 42.35
CA ASP A 448 -23.86 -6.42 42.04
C ASP A 448 -23.57 -6.94 40.61
N LEU A 449 -23.48 -6.05 39.60
CA LEU A 449 -23.08 -6.40 38.22
C LEU A 449 -21.66 -6.99 38.12
N TYR A 450 -20.65 -6.40 38.80
CA TYR A 450 -19.33 -7.04 38.89
C TYR A 450 -19.39 -8.38 39.63
N GLY A 451 -20.36 -8.58 40.52
CA GLY A 451 -20.62 -9.87 41.18
C GLY A 451 -21.09 -10.94 40.21
N GLU A 452 -22.03 -10.61 39.32
CA GLU A 452 -22.53 -11.51 38.29
C GLU A 452 -21.43 -11.90 37.29
N ILE A 453 -20.62 -10.94 36.85
CA ILE A 453 -19.47 -11.17 35.97
C ILE A 453 -18.50 -12.18 36.60
N LEU A 454 -18.13 -11.98 37.86
CA LEU A 454 -17.18 -12.84 38.58
C LEU A 454 -17.76 -14.21 38.95
N ALA A 455 -19.09 -14.35 39.03
CA ALA A 455 -19.74 -15.65 39.22
C ALA A 455 -19.64 -16.52 37.95
N THR A 456 -19.62 -15.90 36.77
CA THR A 456 -19.44 -16.58 35.48
C THR A 456 -17.96 -16.79 35.14
N LYS A 457 -17.12 -15.77 35.31
CA LYS A 457 -15.70 -15.79 34.97
C LYS A 457 -14.88 -15.05 36.06
N PRO A 458 -14.34 -15.77 37.06
CA PRO A 458 -13.70 -15.19 38.25
C PRO A 458 -12.47 -14.30 37.99
N ASP A 459 -11.84 -14.45 36.83
CA ASP A 459 -10.63 -13.75 36.37
C ASP A 459 -10.94 -12.68 35.30
N TYR A 460 -12.20 -12.27 35.14
CA TYR A 460 -12.61 -11.31 34.11
C TYR A 460 -12.07 -9.89 34.37
N ARG A 461 -10.98 -9.55 33.69
CA ARG A 461 -10.35 -8.21 33.70
C ARG A 461 -10.03 -7.75 35.12
N ASP A 462 -10.39 -6.52 35.48
CA ASP A 462 -10.20 -5.91 36.80
C ASP A 462 -11.48 -5.94 37.67
N ALA A 463 -12.51 -6.71 37.26
CA ALA A 463 -13.82 -6.72 37.93
C ALA A 463 -13.74 -7.06 39.43
N ALA A 464 -12.81 -7.94 39.84
CA ALA A 464 -12.58 -8.29 41.24
C ALA A 464 -11.94 -7.16 42.08
N ALA A 465 -11.22 -6.23 41.44
CA ALA A 465 -10.73 -5.01 42.10
C ALA A 465 -11.86 -3.97 42.20
N ARG A 466 -12.53 -3.68 41.08
CA ARG A 466 -13.64 -2.70 41.01
C ARG A 466 -14.81 -3.06 41.92
N ARG A 467 -15.13 -4.35 42.06
CA ARG A 467 -16.16 -4.81 43.01
C ARG A 467 -15.81 -4.47 44.45
N ARG A 468 -14.55 -4.62 44.86
CA ARG A 468 -14.10 -4.27 46.22
C ARG A 468 -14.20 -2.76 46.46
N GLU A 469 -13.71 -1.96 45.51
CA GLU A 469 -13.86 -0.50 45.50
C GLU A 469 -15.34 -0.06 45.67
N CYS A 470 -16.26 -0.65 44.89
CA CYS A 470 -17.69 -0.35 45.01
C CYS A 470 -18.29 -0.76 46.37
N LEU A 471 -17.86 -1.89 46.96
CA LEU A 471 -18.30 -2.35 48.28
C LEU A 471 -17.74 -1.47 49.43
N GLU A 472 -16.54 -0.95 49.28
CA GLU A 472 -15.95 0.03 50.19
C GLU A 472 -16.74 1.35 50.16
N HIS A 473 -17.12 1.84 48.97
CA HIS A 473 -17.99 3.01 48.83
C HIS A 473 -19.45 2.79 49.27
N LYS A 474 -19.96 1.55 49.21
CA LYS A 474 -21.28 1.16 49.73
C LYS A 474 -21.33 1.12 51.27
N SER A 475 -20.18 1.07 51.93
CA SER A 475 -20.09 1.03 53.40
C SER A 475 -20.23 2.43 53.99
N PRO A 476 -21.23 2.70 54.87
CA PRO A 476 -21.31 3.97 55.57
C PRO A 476 -20.03 4.21 56.40
N SER A 477 -19.54 5.45 56.41
CA SER A 477 -18.28 5.85 57.03
C SER A 477 -18.26 5.67 58.57
N THR A 478 -18.13 4.42 58.99
CA THR A 478 -18.13 4.01 60.40
C THR A 478 -16.72 4.14 60.99
N ASN A 479 -16.11 5.32 60.82
CA ASN A 479 -14.81 5.65 61.41
C ASN A 479 -14.75 7.09 61.96
N ILE A 480 -15.87 7.56 62.52
CA ILE A 480 -15.91 8.74 63.40
C ILE A 480 -16.13 8.29 64.84
N ARG A 481 -15.09 7.74 65.48
CA ARG A 481 -14.82 7.82 66.93
C ARG A 481 -13.53 7.08 67.28
N TRP A 482 -12.47 7.84 67.61
CA TRP A 482 -11.49 7.56 68.68
C TRP A 482 -10.44 8.68 68.86
N LYS A 483 -10.41 9.73 68.01
CA LYS A 483 -9.62 10.95 68.26
C LYS A 483 -10.44 12.10 68.83
N ARG A 484 -10.63 12.12 70.16
CA ARG A 484 -10.63 13.33 71.02
C ARG A 484 -10.92 12.97 72.48
N VAL A 485 -9.90 13.10 73.33
CA VAL A 485 -9.87 13.80 74.64
C VAL A 485 -8.52 13.42 75.28
N LEU A 486 -7.52 14.31 75.18
CA LEU A 486 -6.81 14.90 76.32
C LEU A 486 -5.76 15.90 75.81
N MET A 487 -6.06 17.21 75.87
CA MET A 487 -5.03 18.25 75.87
C MET A 487 -5.54 19.50 76.60
N ILE A 488 -5.58 19.43 77.93
CA ILE A 488 -5.50 20.57 78.83
C ILE A 488 -4.53 20.11 79.92
N GLY A 489 -3.43 20.84 80.11
CA GLY A 489 -2.28 20.32 80.85
C GLY A 489 -2.13 20.90 82.25
N THR A 490 -1.09 20.45 82.96
CA THR A 490 -0.31 21.22 83.94
C THR A 490 1.02 20.53 84.19
N GLY A 491 2.11 21.31 84.19
CA GLY A 491 3.15 21.27 85.22
C GLY A 491 3.98 20.00 85.48
N ALA A 492 5.28 20.11 85.16
CA ALA A 492 6.43 19.65 85.94
C ALA A 492 6.76 18.13 86.06
N ALA A 493 7.98 17.82 85.60
CA ALA A 493 8.99 16.93 86.18
C ALA A 493 8.61 15.53 86.70
N VAL A 494 9.33 14.50 86.21
CA VAL A 494 10.49 13.91 86.89
C VAL A 494 11.22 12.97 85.91
N ALA A 495 12.52 12.76 86.12
CA ALA A 495 13.39 12.01 85.21
C ALA A 495 13.87 10.66 85.80
N ALA A 496 14.31 9.79 84.87
CA ALA A 496 15.47 8.90 84.98
C ALA A 496 15.38 7.53 85.70
N LEU A 497 16.37 6.70 85.29
CA LEU A 497 16.94 5.47 85.88
C LEU A 497 16.28 4.12 85.51
N ALA A 498 17.02 3.00 85.32
CA ALA A 498 18.41 2.72 84.88
C ALA A 498 18.66 1.18 84.88
N ILE A 499 19.91 0.76 84.58
CA ILE A 499 20.51 -0.60 84.73
C ILE A 499 20.22 -1.53 83.53
N ALA A 500 21.14 -1.95 82.63
CA ALA A 500 22.62 -2.04 82.51
C ALA A 500 23.25 -3.43 82.81
N ALA A 501 23.87 -4.00 81.76
CA ALA A 501 25.07 -4.89 81.70
C ALA A 501 25.08 -6.25 82.48
N ALA A 502 25.77 -7.32 82.06
CA ALA A 502 26.39 -7.76 80.78
C ALA A 502 26.91 -9.23 80.93
N ILE A 503 27.63 -9.78 79.92
CA ILE A 503 28.50 -11.00 79.96
C ILE A 503 27.71 -12.35 79.95
N SER A 504 27.94 -13.38 79.12
CA SER A 504 28.89 -13.71 78.00
C SER A 504 28.28 -14.90 77.18
N PHE A 505 28.76 -15.40 76.02
CA PHE A 505 30.08 -15.46 75.38
C PHE A 505 29.95 -15.75 73.85
N SER A 506 30.86 -15.22 72.99
CA SER A 506 31.34 -15.76 71.68
C SER A 506 30.33 -16.07 70.53
N THR A 507 30.46 -15.72 69.23
CA THR A 507 31.47 -15.07 68.32
C THR A 507 30.83 -15.02 66.91
N ARG A 508 31.13 -14.13 65.93
CA ARG A 508 31.92 -12.88 65.83
C ARG A 508 31.45 -12.09 64.56
N PRO A 509 31.54 -10.74 64.50
CA PRO A 509 31.10 -9.89 63.35
C PRO A 509 32.34 -9.21 62.67
N PRO A 510 32.33 -7.99 62.03
CA PRO A 510 31.29 -7.01 61.56
C PRO A 510 31.58 -6.50 60.10
N PRO A 511 31.23 -5.26 59.58
CA PRO A 511 30.33 -4.13 59.98
C PRO A 511 29.25 -3.75 58.90
N ILE A 512 28.21 -2.88 59.03
CA ILE A 512 27.83 -1.67 59.83
C ILE A 512 28.29 -0.32 59.21
N ASP A 513 27.52 0.78 58.99
CA ASP A 513 26.05 1.13 58.98
C ASP A 513 25.86 2.65 58.56
N TRP A 514 24.61 3.19 58.49
CA TRP A 514 24.14 4.59 58.82
C TRP A 514 23.37 5.52 57.81
N SER A 515 22.03 5.58 57.99
CA SER A 515 21.11 6.76 58.17
C SER A 515 20.82 7.90 57.14
N ASP A 516 19.57 8.38 57.21
CA ASP A 516 18.86 9.39 56.37
C ASP A 516 19.27 10.88 56.47
N GLY A 517 18.87 11.68 55.47
CA GLY A 517 18.72 13.16 55.58
C GLY A 517 18.42 13.91 54.27
N GLU A 518 17.30 14.65 54.20
CA GLU A 518 16.92 15.49 53.03
C GLU A 518 17.73 16.79 52.92
N CYS A 519 18.17 17.15 51.70
CA CYS A 519 18.24 18.55 51.24
C CYS A 519 18.53 18.66 49.73
N ALA A 520 17.79 19.54 49.02
CA ALA A 520 17.93 19.73 47.59
C ALA A 520 19.00 20.78 47.20
N ARG A 521 19.84 20.48 46.19
CA ARG A 521 20.32 21.51 45.24
C ARG A 521 20.91 20.94 43.94
N LEU A 522 20.74 21.71 42.86
CA LEU A 522 21.16 21.40 41.50
C LEU A 522 22.67 21.49 41.28
N SER A 523 23.20 20.72 40.31
CA SER A 523 24.07 21.31 39.27
C SER A 523 24.26 20.45 38.00
N ARG A 524 24.06 21.10 36.84
CA ARG A 524 24.65 20.86 35.51
C ARG A 524 24.39 19.51 34.78
N PHE A 525 23.44 19.56 33.84
CA PHE A 525 23.49 18.76 32.61
C PHE A 525 24.47 19.38 31.61
N THR A 526 25.05 18.56 30.73
CA THR A 526 25.80 18.98 29.53
C THR A 526 25.26 18.31 28.27
N ASP A 527 25.25 19.05 27.18
CA ASP A 527 24.46 18.75 25.97
C ASP A 527 25.07 17.71 25.03
N LYS A 528 24.19 16.97 24.33
CA LYS A 528 24.33 16.71 22.89
C LYS A 528 22.96 16.71 22.21
N ILE A 529 22.68 17.74 21.41
CA ILE A 529 21.62 17.77 20.41
C ILE A 529 22.30 17.84 19.04
N GLU A 530 22.17 16.79 18.23
CA GLU A 530 22.63 16.83 16.84
C GLU A 530 21.58 17.52 15.95
N LYS A 531 22.04 18.44 15.11
CA LYS A 531 21.20 19.10 14.10
C LYS A 531 21.06 18.18 12.87
N VAL A 532 19.82 17.89 12.49
CA VAL A 532 19.49 17.44 11.13
C VAL A 532 19.02 18.67 10.33
N PRO A 533 19.62 18.99 9.17
CA PRO A 533 19.13 20.09 8.32
C PRO A 533 17.80 19.70 7.66
N CYS A 534 16.79 20.57 7.76
CA CYS A 534 15.58 20.46 6.96
C CYS A 534 15.69 21.33 5.70
N ASP A 535 16.11 20.72 4.58
CA ASP A 535 15.89 21.26 3.24
C ASP A 535 14.79 20.43 2.56
N SER A 536 13.53 20.84 2.76
CA SER A 536 12.41 20.50 1.88
C SER A 536 11.22 21.43 2.15
N THR A 537 10.55 21.86 1.09
CA THR A 537 9.41 22.80 1.13
C THR A 537 8.07 22.08 1.30
N GLU A 538 8.02 21.07 2.19
CA GLU A 538 6.80 20.32 2.51
C GLU A 538 6.31 20.60 3.94
N ALA A 539 4.99 20.67 4.12
CA ALA A 539 4.35 21.30 5.27
C ALA A 539 4.11 20.37 6.49
N ASP A 540 4.93 19.32 6.65
CA ASP A 540 4.81 18.31 7.71
C ASP A 540 6.10 18.21 8.55
N ALA A 541 6.27 19.16 9.48
CA ALA A 541 7.43 19.20 10.37
C ALA A 541 7.34 18.14 11.49
N LYS A 542 8.02 17.00 11.32
CA LYS A 542 8.17 15.97 12.36
C LYS A 542 9.23 16.36 13.40
N ILE A 543 8.79 16.73 14.60
CA ILE A 543 9.69 16.94 15.74
C ILE A 543 10.01 15.56 16.35
N LYS A 544 11.30 15.18 16.32
CA LYS A 544 11.82 14.06 17.12
C LYS A 544 12.44 14.60 18.40
N ALA A 545 11.85 14.25 19.55
CA ALA A 545 12.53 14.33 20.84
C ALA A 545 13.04 12.93 21.21
N ILE A 546 14.34 12.81 21.45
CA ILE A 546 14.94 11.61 22.04
C ILE A 546 15.02 11.84 23.54
N VAL A 547 14.36 10.98 24.33
CA VAL A 547 14.54 10.92 25.78
C VAL A 547 15.26 9.62 26.10
N SER A 548 16.52 9.74 26.53
CA SER A 548 17.32 8.61 27.01
C SER A 548 16.83 8.17 28.39
N GLY A 549 16.39 6.92 28.52
CA GLY A 549 16.22 6.29 29.82
C GLY A 549 17.57 5.95 30.47
N PRO A 550 17.57 5.55 31.76
CA PRO A 550 18.81 5.15 32.45
C PRO A 550 19.44 3.92 31.79
N GLU A 551 20.77 3.90 31.68
CA GLU A 551 21.53 2.75 31.20
C GLU A 551 21.35 1.54 32.13
N LYS A 552 21.17 0.36 31.53
CA LYS A 552 21.39 -0.92 32.23
C LYS A 552 22.74 -1.48 31.82
N CYS A 553 23.63 -1.63 32.80
CA CYS A 553 24.85 -2.43 32.65
C CYS A 553 24.54 -3.91 32.85
N ASN A 554 25.08 -4.76 31.99
CA ASN A 554 25.05 -6.21 32.15
C ASN A 554 26.22 -6.66 33.05
N PRO A 555 26.00 -7.30 34.21
CA PRO A 555 27.08 -7.59 35.17
C PRO A 555 28.14 -8.56 34.67
N ASP A 556 27.80 -9.43 33.71
CA ASP A 556 28.67 -10.55 33.29
C ASP A 556 29.65 -10.20 32.15
N ASP A 557 29.44 -9.10 31.43
CA ASP A 557 30.29 -8.68 30.29
C ASP A 557 30.69 -7.19 30.29
N GLY A 558 30.12 -6.35 31.16
CA GLY A 558 30.48 -4.94 31.27
C GLY A 558 29.94 -4.04 30.16
N THR A 559 28.99 -4.49 29.35
CA THR A 559 28.32 -3.67 28.34
C THR A 559 27.13 -2.88 28.94
N SER A 560 26.97 -1.62 28.52
CA SER A 560 25.77 -0.83 28.82
C SER A 560 24.80 -0.87 27.64
N SER A 561 23.50 -0.86 27.94
CA SER A 561 22.43 -0.73 26.94
C SER A 561 21.53 0.45 27.27
N VAL A 562 21.29 1.29 26.27
CA VAL A 562 20.38 2.45 26.34
C VAL A 562 19.04 2.07 25.70
N THR A 563 17.99 1.96 26.50
CA THR A 563 16.61 1.97 25.99
C THR A 563 16.15 3.41 25.77
N GLY A 564 16.32 3.90 24.55
CA GLY A 564 15.77 5.19 24.13
C GLY A 564 14.27 5.09 23.84
N TRP A 565 13.48 6.02 24.36
CA TRP A 565 12.08 6.18 23.96
C TRP A 565 11.97 7.29 22.91
N VAL A 566 11.30 6.99 21.80
CA VAL A 566 11.02 7.97 20.74
C VAL A 566 9.59 8.48 20.92
N LEU A 567 9.46 9.72 21.40
CA LEU A 567 8.18 10.43 21.40
C LEU A 567 8.03 11.16 20.06
N CYS A 568 7.31 10.53 19.12
CA CYS A 568 6.85 11.18 17.90
C CYS A 568 5.55 11.95 18.18
N TRP A 569 5.54 13.24 17.87
CA TRP A 569 4.31 14.03 17.76
C TRP A 569 3.95 14.12 16.28
N ASP A 570 2.71 13.78 15.93
CA ASP A 570 2.18 13.96 14.57
C ASP A 570 1.15 15.09 14.59
N ILE A 571 1.48 16.23 13.98
CA ILE A 571 0.67 17.46 14.07
C ILE A 571 0.19 17.83 12.66
N ASN A 572 -1.04 17.46 12.35
CA ASN A 572 -1.68 17.82 11.07
C ASN A 572 -2.28 19.24 11.15
N TRP A 573 -1.44 20.24 10.90
CA TRP A 573 -1.81 21.65 11.00
C TRP A 573 -2.96 22.07 10.05
N ARG A 574 -3.21 21.33 8.96
CA ARG A 574 -4.31 21.61 8.02
C ARG A 574 -5.69 21.22 8.56
N ARG A 575 -5.80 20.44 9.64
CA ARG A 575 -7.07 20.00 10.23
C ARG A 575 -7.32 20.48 11.66
N ASN A 576 -6.33 21.13 12.30
CA ASN A 576 -6.40 21.63 13.67
C ASN A 576 -6.74 20.54 14.72
N THR A 577 -6.20 19.33 14.51
CA THR A 577 -6.45 18.14 15.33
C THR A 577 -5.16 17.63 15.96
N CYS A 578 -5.06 17.66 17.29
CA CYS A 578 -3.97 17.11 18.07
C CYS A 578 -4.43 15.81 18.77
N TRP A 579 -3.52 14.90 19.12
CA TRP A 579 -3.85 13.60 19.74
C TRP A 579 -3.05 13.37 21.03
N ASP A 580 -3.76 13.04 22.11
CA ASP A 580 -3.19 12.74 23.43
C ASP A 580 -2.86 11.24 23.52
N MET A 581 -1.62 10.91 23.16
CA MET A 581 -1.05 9.55 23.19
C MET A 581 -0.84 9.01 24.62
N ALA A 582 -1.00 9.83 25.66
CA ALA A 582 -0.82 9.43 27.06
C ALA A 582 -2.11 8.86 27.70
N LYS A 583 -3.22 8.78 26.95
CA LYS A 583 -4.49 8.22 27.41
C LYS A 583 -4.89 6.99 26.60
N HIS A 584 -5.55 6.04 27.26
CA HIS A 584 -6.14 4.87 26.61
C HIS A 584 -7.67 4.83 26.83
N PRO A 585 -8.49 4.73 25.76
CA PRO A 585 -8.11 4.90 24.36
C PRO A 585 -7.59 6.32 24.07
N VAL A 586 -6.75 6.43 23.03
CA VAL A 586 -6.16 7.71 22.58
C VAL A 586 -7.28 8.71 22.27
N LYS A 587 -7.17 9.94 22.80
CA LYS A 587 -8.19 10.97 22.61
C LYS A 587 -7.67 12.14 21.78
N GLN A 588 -8.51 12.59 20.85
CA GLN A 588 -8.31 13.84 20.13
C GLN A 588 -8.47 15.04 21.08
N ILE A 589 -7.56 16.00 21.00
CA ILE A 589 -7.54 17.23 21.80
C ILE A 589 -7.42 18.47 20.90
N PRO A 590 -7.91 19.66 21.32
CA PRO A 590 -7.73 20.90 20.57
C PRO A 590 -6.26 21.35 20.59
N CYS A 591 -5.73 21.79 19.46
CA CYS A 591 -4.41 22.43 19.41
C CYS A 591 -4.53 23.88 19.92
N THR A 592 -3.91 24.22 21.05
CA THR A 592 -4.12 25.50 21.77
C THR A 592 -3.05 26.57 21.52
N THR A 593 -2.05 26.31 20.69
CA THR A 593 -0.94 27.24 20.41
C THR A 593 -0.63 27.24 18.92
N LYS A 594 -0.39 28.43 18.33
CA LYS A 594 -0.03 28.55 16.92
C LYS A 594 1.49 28.37 16.71
N PRO A 595 1.93 27.89 15.53
CA PRO A 595 3.36 27.73 15.24
C PRO A 595 4.16 29.03 15.38
N GLU A 596 3.58 30.18 14.98
CA GLU A 596 4.25 31.49 15.05
C GLU A 596 4.60 31.98 16.46
N ASP A 597 4.02 31.42 17.52
CA ASP A 597 4.27 31.84 18.92
C ASP A 597 5.44 31.08 19.59
N LEU A 598 6.09 30.13 18.90
CA LEU A 598 7.19 29.30 19.43
C LEU A 598 8.59 29.87 19.11
N LEU A 599 9.11 30.74 19.97
CA LEU A 599 10.46 31.29 19.87
C LEU A 599 11.53 30.30 20.38
N PHE A 600 12.19 29.58 19.48
CA PHE A 600 13.40 28.81 19.78
C PHE A 600 14.61 29.74 19.97
N LYS A 601 15.25 29.69 21.15
CA LYS A 601 16.46 30.47 21.45
C LYS A 601 17.66 29.55 21.67
N ALA A 602 18.47 29.37 20.63
CA ALA A 602 19.75 28.67 20.74
C ALA A 602 20.78 29.56 21.47
N VAL A 603 21.44 29.01 22.49
CA VAL A 603 22.58 29.67 23.17
C VAL A 603 23.86 28.95 22.78
N SER A 604 24.77 29.68 22.14
CA SER A 604 26.13 29.21 21.84
C SER A 604 27.07 29.65 22.95
N ILE A 605 27.90 28.74 23.46
CA ILE A 605 29.07 29.06 24.29
C ILE A 605 30.27 28.31 23.73
N ASN A 606 31.32 29.06 23.42
CA ASN A 606 32.56 28.55 22.81
C ASN A 606 33.45 27.86 23.87
N PRO A 607 34.26 26.85 23.52
CA PRO A 607 35.04 26.07 24.49
C PRO A 607 36.37 26.75 24.82
N ASP A 608 36.87 26.53 26.04
CA ASP A 608 38.31 26.37 26.28
C ASP A 608 38.59 25.79 27.69
N THR A 609 39.76 25.16 27.82
CA THR A 609 40.44 24.67 29.05
C THR A 609 40.00 23.38 29.77
N VAL A 610 40.92 22.40 29.68
CA VAL A 610 41.44 21.52 30.75
C VAL A 610 40.67 20.24 31.11
N ASP A 611 41.14 19.16 30.47
CA ASP A 611 41.87 18.01 31.05
C ASP A 611 41.33 17.30 32.31
N GLY A 612 41.44 15.97 32.31
CA GLY A 612 40.76 15.11 33.28
C GLY A 612 41.51 14.90 34.61
N THR A 613 40.82 14.30 35.59
CA THR A 613 41.26 13.09 36.34
C THR A 613 40.41 12.80 37.60
N LYS A 614 40.40 11.51 37.98
CA LYS A 614 40.14 10.91 39.32
C LYS A 614 38.72 10.55 39.77
N CYS A 615 38.70 9.43 40.50
CA CYS A 615 37.56 8.66 40.98
C CYS A 615 37.11 9.08 42.40
N GLY A 616 35.87 8.74 42.77
CA GLY A 616 35.34 8.78 44.14
C GLY A 616 34.04 7.96 44.27
N PRO A 617 33.66 7.43 45.46
CA PRO A 617 32.98 6.13 45.52
C PRO A 617 31.58 6.10 46.18
N ARG A 618 30.78 5.07 45.82
CA ARG A 618 29.70 4.40 46.60
C ARG A 618 28.43 5.21 46.95
N GLU A 619 27.24 4.63 47.16
CA GLU A 619 26.68 3.28 46.94
C GLU A 619 25.13 3.43 46.76
N GLU A 620 24.43 2.35 46.37
CA GLU A 620 22.97 2.24 46.06
C GLU A 620 22.06 2.41 47.33
N PRO A 621 20.68 2.41 47.31
CA PRO A 621 19.78 1.84 46.28
C PRO A 621 18.33 2.39 46.10
N SER A 622 17.61 1.73 45.17
CA SER A 622 16.17 1.37 45.21
C SER A 622 15.09 2.36 44.73
N ILE A 623 14.00 1.75 44.24
CA ILE A 623 12.90 2.31 43.45
C ILE A 623 11.68 2.52 44.33
N ASN A 624 11.01 3.69 44.23
CA ASN A 624 9.55 3.73 44.09
C ASN A 624 8.99 5.11 43.70
N GLU A 625 7.77 5.04 43.15
CA GLU A 625 6.81 6.12 42.86
C GLU A 625 7.09 7.08 41.67
N VAL A 626 6.13 7.06 40.75
CA VAL A 626 6.09 7.85 39.51
C VAL A 626 5.39 9.17 39.79
N GLU A 627 6.14 10.26 39.91
CA GLU A 627 5.55 11.61 39.90
C GLU A 627 5.15 12.04 38.48
N LYS A 628 3.96 12.65 38.39
CA LYS A 628 3.35 13.10 37.13
C LYS A 628 3.94 14.44 36.73
N PHE A 629 4.57 14.53 35.56
CA PHE A 629 4.87 15.82 34.95
C PHE A 629 3.60 16.47 34.39
N VAL A 630 3.19 17.59 34.99
CA VAL A 630 2.18 18.51 34.46
C VAL A 630 2.91 19.66 33.79
N VAL A 631 2.67 19.90 32.50
CA VAL A 631 3.15 21.08 31.79
C VAL A 631 2.00 22.08 31.66
N CYS A 632 2.04 23.16 32.44
CA CYS A 632 1.13 24.29 32.28
C CYS A 632 1.70 25.27 31.24
N LEU A 633 0.83 25.76 30.35
CA LEU A 633 1.12 26.86 29.43
C LEU A 633 0.36 28.10 29.92
N GLU A 634 1.07 29.16 30.33
CA GLU A 634 0.46 30.46 30.62
C GLU A 634 0.63 31.43 29.43
N PRO A 635 -0.40 32.23 29.09
CA PRO A 635 -0.31 33.24 28.03
C PRO A 635 0.29 34.55 28.56
N LEU A 636 1.48 34.92 28.09
CA LEU A 636 2.11 36.20 28.42
C LEU A 636 1.43 37.36 27.68
N GLN A 637 0.58 38.10 28.39
CA GLN A 637 0.09 39.40 27.93
C GLN A 637 1.16 40.50 28.11
N ALA A 638 1.42 41.21 27.01
CA ALA A 638 1.85 42.61 26.89
C ALA A 638 2.82 43.20 27.94
N LEU A 639 4.00 43.64 27.48
CA LEU A 639 4.65 44.84 28.02
C LEU A 639 5.52 45.54 26.96
N ASN A 640 5.19 46.81 26.68
CA ASN A 640 5.96 47.69 25.80
C ASN A 640 7.31 48.07 26.41
N ARG A 641 8.40 47.99 25.64
CA ARG A 641 9.21 49.16 25.22
C ARG A 641 10.33 48.79 24.25
#